data_AF-K7Z0K1-F1
#
_entry.id   AF-K7Z0K1-F1
#
_cell.length_a   1.000
_cell.length_b   1.000
_cell.length_c   1.000
_cell.angle_alpha   90.00
_cell.angle_beta   90.00
_cell.angle_gamma   90.00
#
_symmetry.space_group_name_H-M   'P 1'
#
loop_
_entity.id
_entity.type
_entity.pdbx_description
1 polymer ?
#
loop_
_entity_poly.entity_id
_entity_poly.type
_entity_poly.pdbx_seq_one_letter_code
_entity_poly.pdbx_strand_id
1 'polypeptide(L)'
;MGKIVLMTVIWMMAVGADAQTTSTSQVQLNKLRITNRAQCAVDSEIPTESAFIVVDGYNAGKMVYSLGKNIGSNAEAMSAEGMQQFRIAVTRLTKVIMNKLMAGQLPLLPTNLKTSALTGYNAIAEKCQNKTYCPELNGYLSKLWDNSEGAGLRWESLDKFNGTHFMSMKKTDRVACFYVKRFSALQEQLNSVEVDKSVLLSVAQAAITKDKYITDCESADATLDSRNSIIQLDLKIPRAVEFGSVGFDFWNSVKIYLSFAWRYSNIPLQVAPEYGQMFRSIALEESIMMIPNGCKSIEKPECDAATLSMNSIRELARPDGNETEHRKEVPKGPEDDVVNRGPRDVNDDFLGTRSYEDASDWVENFRKNYVTARGSMKNRVQSAIQFLNIVAGAMTPVELGEFVKPLAFAKTYSNQHRDELYYLCTEARLAGDQRLDFMKTGIDKVQQLDVMQRSFQGSQVQLADATRYFDKVSETVVAFCDSLEREKIWNAAGYTVNRSGFHAWARELLGVAPPATIAADIQPMKFGAPLLVWDATRVSDPGNSICASAIDCTRRLIKSMVDLYAVAKYADAFLPVNSTVSTPDVFNPYADLKACKVYDPWYQTRRANKRLMADLASTALFGWNALPLYIDVDFKPPKVTSLNAMIKNGAVKFDPKIQKEKMEVALLADFGPLLGAPCAVSIAPNSAKDFSFYAFNGISVNYCKIRDNGTVIGESNGSLQTSPHVSKSYCGGCSINFVGVAGGAAVSTGGLPLNPIKLGVYLFRSIHRYITAKKDKVNIPRLQEVDVNRVVETYKKYGTIPDHCVDQLAAGVGCYQNVCAAKAADYFERYTGNKVKHLELEELTDANGNTTPSSAVIIQSDYCDGKVRVKYSCSEDGKKFKTYEKFGGMYGMSKDCRQTIGHNFWGF
;
A
#
# COMPACT_ATOMS: atom_id res chain seq x y z
N MET A 1 -54.07 -65.08 -14.51
CA MET A 1 -55.08 -64.20 -13.88
C MET A 1 -54.75 -64.17 -12.40
N GLY A 2 -54.28 -63.12 -11.73
CA GLY A 2 -54.19 -61.68 -11.93
C GLY A 2 -54.01 -61.15 -10.49
N LYS A 3 -52.81 -60.74 -10.06
CA LYS A 3 -52.31 -59.36 -10.13
C LYS A 3 -53.44 -58.34 -9.95
N ILE A 4 -53.55 -57.79 -8.73
CA ILE A 4 -53.86 -56.41 -8.37
C ILE A 4 -53.74 -56.34 -6.82
N VAL A 5 -53.27 -55.20 -6.30
CA VAL A 5 -53.07 -54.86 -4.87
C VAL A 5 -51.75 -55.30 -4.21
N LEU A 6 -50.61 -54.80 -4.71
CA LEU A 6 -49.48 -54.44 -3.83
C LEU A 6 -48.51 -53.46 -4.55
N MET A 7 -49.00 -52.34 -5.09
CA MET A 7 -48.12 -51.33 -5.72
C MET A 7 -48.71 -49.91 -5.73
N THR A 8 -49.39 -49.49 -4.66
CA THR A 8 -50.05 -48.16 -4.61
C THR A 8 -50.04 -47.47 -3.25
N VAL A 9 -49.02 -47.69 -2.41
CA VAL A 9 -48.88 -46.94 -1.12
C VAL A 9 -47.47 -46.33 -0.90
N ILE A 10 -46.52 -46.45 -1.85
CA ILE A 10 -45.17 -45.85 -1.71
C ILE A 10 -44.89 -44.79 -2.81
N TRP A 11 -45.93 -44.12 -3.32
CA TRP A 11 -45.79 -43.05 -4.33
C TRP A 11 -46.55 -41.75 -4.00
N MET A 12 -46.93 -41.55 -2.74
CA MET A 12 -47.55 -40.30 -2.25
C MET A 12 -46.81 -39.66 -1.07
N MET A 13 -45.51 -39.94 -0.91
CA MET A 13 -44.61 -39.20 -0.02
C MET A 13 -43.26 -38.93 -0.69
N ALA A 14 -43.29 -38.27 -1.84
CA ALA A 14 -42.12 -37.60 -2.38
C ALA A 14 -42.59 -36.50 -3.35
N VAL A 15 -41.98 -35.33 -3.21
CA VAL A 15 -42.06 -34.18 -4.12
C VAL A 15 -43.32 -33.31 -3.96
N GLY A 16 -43.47 -32.78 -2.75
CA GLY A 16 -44.14 -31.51 -2.46
C GLY A 16 -43.27 -30.69 -1.52
N ALA A 17 -41.95 -30.66 -1.75
CA ALA A 17 -41.12 -29.62 -1.17
C ALA A 17 -41.41 -28.39 -2.03
N ASP A 18 -42.39 -27.59 -1.60
CA ASP A 18 -42.47 -26.19 -1.99
C ASP A 18 -41.06 -25.64 -1.82
N ALA A 19 -40.42 -25.35 -2.95
CA ALA A 19 -39.28 -24.49 -2.97
C ALA A 19 -39.80 -23.16 -2.41
N GLN A 20 -39.68 -22.99 -1.09
CA GLN A 20 -39.55 -21.69 -0.49
C GLN A 20 -38.43 -21.04 -1.28
N THR A 21 -38.84 -20.24 -2.26
CA THR A 21 -38.09 -19.15 -2.84
C THR A 21 -37.78 -18.24 -1.67
N THR A 22 -36.81 -18.65 -0.86
CA THR A 22 -36.08 -17.77 0.02
C THR A 22 -35.44 -16.78 -0.93
N SER A 23 -36.14 -15.67 -1.12
CA SER A 23 -35.64 -14.45 -1.72
C SER A 23 -34.45 -14.02 -0.88
N THR A 24 -33.32 -14.65 -1.13
CA THR A 24 -32.05 -14.35 -0.50
C THR A 24 -31.73 -12.95 -0.98
N SER A 25 -31.87 -11.97 -0.08
CA SER A 25 -31.68 -10.56 -0.38
C SER A 25 -30.33 -10.39 -1.07
N GLN A 26 -30.35 -9.77 -2.25
CA GLN A 26 -29.15 -9.52 -3.06
C GLN A 26 -28.03 -8.97 -2.19
N VAL A 27 -26.82 -9.49 -2.38
CA VAL A 27 -25.65 -9.01 -1.66
C VAL A 27 -25.30 -7.63 -2.21
N GLN A 28 -25.41 -6.60 -1.37
CA GLN A 28 -25.21 -5.20 -1.78
C GLN A 28 -23.74 -4.75 -1.71
N LEU A 29 -22.81 -5.64 -2.06
CA LEU A 29 -21.38 -5.33 -2.12
C LEU A 29 -21.00 -4.76 -3.49
N ASN A 30 -19.94 -3.96 -3.51
CA ASN A 30 -19.27 -3.63 -4.77
C ASN A 30 -18.68 -4.89 -5.43
N LYS A 31 -18.42 -4.83 -6.74
CA LYS A 31 -17.73 -5.93 -7.44
C LYS A 31 -16.37 -6.16 -6.81
N LEU A 32 -16.02 -7.43 -6.55
CA LEU A 32 -14.71 -7.78 -5.99
C LEU A 32 -13.65 -7.54 -7.05
N ARG A 33 -12.68 -6.68 -6.75
CA ARG A 33 -11.67 -6.23 -7.69
C ARG A 33 -10.37 -6.98 -7.45
N ILE A 34 -10.24 -8.15 -8.06
CA ILE A 34 -9.08 -9.03 -7.90
C ILE A 34 -7.99 -8.59 -8.86
N THR A 35 -6.83 -8.26 -8.31
CA THR A 35 -5.70 -7.68 -9.04
C THR A 35 -4.41 -8.42 -8.71
N ASN A 36 -3.54 -8.52 -9.70
CA ASN A 36 -2.16 -8.94 -9.46
C ASN A 36 -1.30 -7.74 -9.02
N ARG A 37 -0.05 -8.00 -8.64
CA ARG A 37 0.86 -6.95 -8.16
C ARG A 37 1.06 -5.78 -9.13
N ALA A 38 1.16 -6.05 -10.43
CA ALA A 38 1.34 -5.00 -11.42
C ALA A 38 0.09 -4.10 -11.54
N GLN A 39 -1.12 -4.68 -11.52
CA GLN A 39 -2.35 -3.90 -11.54
C GLN A 39 -2.59 -3.20 -10.20
N CYS A 40 -2.20 -3.81 -9.08
CA CYS A 40 -2.28 -3.19 -7.76
C CYS A 40 -1.48 -1.89 -7.71
N ALA A 41 -0.26 -1.89 -8.27
CA ALA A 41 0.51 -0.68 -8.45
C ALA A 41 -0.17 0.32 -9.39
N VAL A 42 -0.77 -0.11 -10.51
CA VAL A 42 -1.53 0.82 -11.37
C VAL A 42 -2.67 1.48 -10.57
N ASP A 43 -3.41 0.69 -9.81
CA ASP A 43 -4.59 1.12 -9.04
C ASP A 43 -4.25 2.02 -7.84
N SER A 44 -3.02 2.00 -7.30
CA SER A 44 -2.63 2.83 -6.15
C SER A 44 -2.67 4.34 -6.41
N GLU A 45 -2.70 4.76 -7.68
CA GLU A 45 -2.88 6.17 -8.05
C GLU A 45 -4.34 6.57 -8.27
N ILE A 46 -5.27 5.65 -8.03
CA ILE A 46 -6.71 5.82 -8.27
C ILE A 46 -7.43 5.91 -6.93
N PRO A 47 -8.39 6.84 -6.76
CA PRO A 47 -9.15 6.95 -5.53
C PRO A 47 -10.02 5.70 -5.29
N THR A 48 -10.05 5.22 -4.05
CA THR A 48 -10.83 4.03 -3.68
C THR A 48 -12.33 4.27 -3.66
N GLU A 49 -13.10 3.27 -4.08
CA GLU A 49 -14.56 3.23 -3.99
C GLU A 49 -15.05 2.41 -2.79
N SER A 50 -14.13 1.84 -2.02
CA SER A 50 -14.42 1.07 -0.81
C SER A 50 -13.33 1.28 0.23
N ALA A 51 -13.73 1.47 1.48
CA ALA A 51 -12.82 1.67 2.59
C ALA A 51 -13.32 0.96 3.83
N PHE A 52 -12.39 0.50 4.67
CA PHE A 52 -12.65 0.08 6.02
C PHE A 52 -12.51 1.27 6.97
N ILE A 53 -13.34 1.32 8.01
CA ILE A 53 -13.14 2.17 9.19
C ILE A 53 -12.85 1.24 10.35
N VAL A 54 -11.66 1.33 10.90
CA VAL A 54 -11.31 0.70 12.17
C VAL A 54 -11.73 1.66 13.28
N VAL A 55 -12.56 1.19 14.22
CA VAL A 55 -13.12 2.02 15.31
C VAL A 55 -12.70 1.47 16.68
N ASP A 56 -12.25 2.39 17.54
CA ASP A 56 -11.91 2.18 18.94
C ASP A 56 -12.97 2.67 19.91
N GLY A 57 -13.69 1.75 20.54
CA GLY A 57 -14.62 2.09 21.60
C GLY A 57 -13.96 2.45 22.94
N TYR A 58 -12.67 2.18 23.17
CA TYR A 58 -12.06 2.19 24.51
C TYR A 58 -12.23 3.51 25.26
N ASN A 59 -11.95 4.66 24.63
CA ASN A 59 -12.07 5.97 25.27
C ASN A 59 -13.54 6.31 25.62
N ALA A 60 -14.48 5.92 24.75
CA ALA A 60 -15.91 6.09 25.01
C ALA A 60 -16.36 5.21 26.19
N GLY A 61 -15.98 3.93 26.19
CA GLY A 61 -16.28 3.00 27.27
C GLY A 61 -15.68 3.46 28.60
N LYS A 62 -14.42 3.89 28.62
CA LYS A 62 -13.76 4.42 29.83
C LYS A 62 -14.51 5.63 30.40
N MET A 63 -14.91 6.57 29.54
CA MET A 63 -15.62 7.77 29.96
C MET A 63 -17.00 7.43 30.55
N VAL A 64 -17.76 6.54 29.89
CA VAL A 64 -19.07 6.10 30.38
C VAL A 64 -18.94 5.22 31.62
N TYR A 65 -17.90 4.41 31.73
CA TYR A 65 -17.56 3.64 32.94
C TYR A 65 -17.35 4.56 34.14
N SER A 66 -16.58 5.64 33.97
CA SER A 66 -16.36 6.64 35.01
C SER A 66 -17.68 7.32 35.42
N LEU A 67 -18.56 7.62 34.47
CA LEU A 67 -19.91 8.13 34.77
C LEU A 67 -20.71 7.13 35.58
N GLY A 68 -20.77 5.86 35.14
CA GLY A 68 -21.49 4.79 35.82
C GLY A 68 -21.05 4.60 37.27
N LYS A 69 -19.73 4.65 37.53
CA LYS A 69 -19.19 4.65 38.89
C LYS A 69 -19.65 5.85 39.71
N ASN A 70 -19.64 7.04 39.13
CA ASN A 70 -20.00 8.27 39.85
C ASN A 70 -21.49 8.32 40.21
N ILE A 71 -22.36 7.73 39.41
CA ILE A 71 -23.81 7.70 39.66
C ILE A 71 -24.28 6.44 40.40
N GLY A 72 -23.37 5.54 40.79
CA GLY A 72 -23.69 4.31 41.51
C GLY A 72 -24.42 3.24 40.68
N SER A 73 -24.29 3.28 39.35
CA SER A 73 -24.88 2.30 38.43
C SER A 73 -23.90 1.17 38.09
N ASN A 74 -24.32 0.20 37.28
CA ASN A 74 -23.45 -0.87 36.78
C ASN A 74 -22.48 -0.32 35.72
N ALA A 75 -21.27 0.03 36.16
CA ALA A 75 -20.26 0.68 35.33
C ALA A 75 -19.81 -0.19 34.15
N GLU A 76 -19.69 -1.51 34.34
CA GLU A 76 -19.28 -2.45 33.30
C GLU A 76 -20.33 -2.54 32.18
N ALA A 77 -21.62 -2.66 32.52
CA ALA A 77 -22.70 -2.70 31.54
C ALA A 77 -22.82 -1.38 30.77
N MET A 78 -22.76 -0.24 31.48
CA MET A 78 -22.78 1.08 30.85
C MET A 78 -21.56 1.30 29.95
N SER A 79 -20.38 0.81 30.33
CA SER A 79 -19.18 0.88 29.49
C SER A 79 -19.38 0.16 28.16
N ALA A 80 -19.91 -1.07 28.19
CA ALA A 80 -20.20 -1.84 26.98
C ALA A 80 -21.23 -1.13 26.08
N GLU A 81 -22.30 -0.59 26.67
CA GLU A 81 -23.29 0.22 25.96
C GLU A 81 -22.68 1.49 25.35
N GLY A 82 -21.85 2.21 26.12
CA GLY A 82 -21.15 3.40 25.68
C GLY A 82 -20.24 3.13 24.47
N MET A 83 -19.53 2.00 24.45
CA MET A 83 -18.73 1.59 23.29
C MET A 83 -19.62 1.31 22.06
N GLN A 84 -20.73 0.61 22.26
CA GLN A 84 -21.67 0.27 21.18
C GLN A 84 -22.29 1.52 20.56
N GLN A 85 -22.84 2.41 21.40
CA GLN A 85 -23.43 3.67 20.96
C GLN A 85 -22.40 4.58 20.27
N PHE A 86 -21.16 4.61 20.77
CA PHE A 86 -20.06 5.33 20.11
C PHE A 86 -19.78 4.81 18.70
N ARG A 87 -19.62 3.49 18.54
CA ARG A 87 -19.42 2.86 17.23
C ARG A 87 -20.56 3.20 16.26
N ILE A 88 -21.81 3.09 16.70
CA ILE A 88 -22.98 3.41 15.87
C ILE A 88 -22.98 4.91 15.51
N ALA A 89 -22.64 5.80 16.44
CA ALA A 89 -22.58 7.24 16.19
C ALA A 89 -21.53 7.61 15.15
N VAL A 90 -20.33 7.04 15.24
CA VAL A 90 -19.26 7.21 14.25
C VAL A 90 -19.69 6.73 12.87
N THR A 91 -20.25 5.52 12.79
CA THR A 91 -20.71 4.92 11.54
C THR A 91 -21.81 5.75 10.89
N ARG A 92 -22.84 6.13 11.65
CA ARG A 92 -23.97 6.91 11.15
C ARG A 92 -23.54 8.30 10.70
N LEU A 93 -22.68 8.97 11.48
CA LEU A 93 -22.13 10.27 11.09
C LEU A 93 -21.37 10.18 9.76
N THR A 94 -20.51 9.18 9.62
CA THR A 94 -19.72 9.00 8.39
C THR A 94 -20.62 8.74 7.18
N LYS A 95 -21.64 7.89 7.33
CA LYS A 95 -22.63 7.60 6.29
C LYS A 95 -23.43 8.85 5.90
N VAL A 96 -23.85 9.68 6.87
CA VAL A 96 -24.55 10.96 6.59
C VAL A 96 -23.66 11.90 5.78
N ILE A 97 -22.39 12.07 6.17
CA ILE A 97 -21.45 12.92 5.43
C ILE A 97 -21.28 12.43 4.00
N MET A 98 -21.03 11.14 3.81
CA MET A 98 -20.83 10.57 2.48
C MET A 98 -22.07 10.68 1.60
N ASN A 99 -23.26 10.45 2.15
CA ASN A 99 -24.52 10.64 1.43
C ASN A 99 -24.75 12.11 1.05
N LYS A 100 -24.48 13.07 1.96
CA LYS A 100 -24.56 14.51 1.66
C LYS A 100 -23.60 14.92 0.54
N LEU A 101 -22.37 14.42 0.54
CA LEU A 101 -21.39 14.67 -0.52
C LEU A 101 -21.84 14.10 -1.86
N MET A 102 -22.30 12.85 -1.90
CA MET A 102 -22.77 12.20 -3.14
C MET A 102 -24.04 12.86 -3.71
N ALA A 103 -24.93 13.33 -2.85
CA ALA A 103 -26.14 14.04 -3.22
C ALA A 103 -25.89 15.50 -3.62
N GLY A 104 -24.66 16.01 -3.50
CA GLY A 104 -24.32 17.41 -3.78
C GLY A 104 -24.86 18.40 -2.74
N GLN A 105 -25.23 17.93 -1.55
CA GLN A 105 -25.67 18.76 -0.43
C GLN A 105 -24.49 19.38 0.33
N LEU A 106 -23.33 18.72 0.30
CA LEU A 106 -22.06 19.27 0.77
C LEU A 106 -21.10 19.41 -0.41
N PRO A 107 -20.33 20.50 -0.49
CA PRO A 107 -19.31 20.66 -1.50
C PRO A 107 -18.06 19.84 -1.16
N LEU A 108 -17.36 19.41 -2.21
CA LEU A 108 -16.04 18.82 -2.17
C LEU A 108 -14.99 19.91 -1.86
N LEU A 109 -14.15 19.62 -0.88
CA LEU A 109 -13.02 20.44 -0.45
C LEU A 109 -11.72 19.89 -1.07
N PRO A 110 -11.03 20.67 -1.92
CA PRO A 110 -9.92 20.19 -2.71
C PRO A 110 -8.69 19.86 -1.86
N THR A 111 -7.99 18.81 -2.28
CA THR A 111 -6.69 18.40 -1.73
C THR A 111 -5.57 19.34 -2.16
N ASN A 112 -5.57 19.77 -3.43
CA ASN A 112 -4.56 20.67 -3.97
C ASN A 112 -4.97 22.14 -3.84
N LEU A 113 -4.52 22.78 -2.78
CA LEU A 113 -4.79 24.19 -2.48
C LEU A 113 -4.20 25.16 -3.54
N LYS A 114 -3.17 24.75 -4.29
CA LYS A 114 -2.50 25.63 -5.28
C LYS A 114 -3.30 25.81 -6.57
N THR A 115 -4.06 24.79 -6.97
CA THR A 115 -4.84 24.81 -8.22
C THR A 115 -6.34 25.05 -7.98
N SER A 116 -6.76 25.03 -6.72
CA SER A 116 -8.14 25.22 -6.30
C SER A 116 -8.63 26.65 -6.55
N ALA A 117 -9.85 26.78 -7.07
CA ALA A 117 -10.53 28.07 -7.24
C ALA A 117 -11.17 28.61 -5.94
N LEU A 118 -11.24 27.81 -4.88
CA LEU A 118 -11.86 28.16 -3.60
C LEU A 118 -10.92 29.01 -2.75
N THR A 119 -10.82 30.30 -3.09
CA THR A 119 -9.87 31.22 -2.46
C THR A 119 -10.10 31.37 -0.95
N GLY A 120 -11.34 31.29 -0.48
CA GLY A 120 -11.67 31.37 0.95
C GLY A 120 -11.16 30.14 1.69
N TYR A 121 -11.55 28.95 1.23
CA TYR A 121 -11.08 27.68 1.78
C TYR A 121 -9.56 27.56 1.74
N ASN A 122 -8.90 27.89 0.61
CA ASN A 122 -7.45 27.75 0.48
C ASN A 122 -6.69 28.57 1.53
N ALA A 123 -7.08 29.83 1.74
CA ALA A 123 -6.44 30.71 2.72
C ALA A 123 -6.63 30.21 4.16
N ILE A 124 -7.83 29.70 4.48
CA ILE A 124 -8.11 29.13 5.80
C ILE A 124 -7.34 27.83 5.99
N ALA A 125 -7.39 26.92 5.01
CA ALA A 125 -6.71 25.63 5.06
C ALA A 125 -5.18 25.79 5.23
N GLU A 126 -4.55 26.70 4.50
CA GLU A 126 -3.12 27.01 4.64
C GLU A 126 -2.78 27.55 6.05
N LYS A 127 -3.62 28.45 6.58
CA LYS A 127 -3.46 28.98 7.95
C LYS A 127 -3.70 27.93 9.04
N CYS A 128 -4.55 26.95 8.76
CA CYS A 128 -4.94 25.88 9.68
C CYS A 128 -4.08 24.62 9.57
N GLN A 129 -3.29 24.46 8.50
CA GLN A 129 -2.49 23.26 8.21
C GLN A 129 -1.56 22.87 9.37
N ASN A 130 -1.24 23.85 10.24
CA ASN A 130 -0.36 23.69 11.38
C ASN A 130 -1.01 23.75 12.77
N LYS A 131 -2.34 23.72 12.87
CA LYS A 131 -3.05 23.88 14.15
C LYS A 131 -3.88 22.64 14.50
N THR A 132 -3.72 22.14 15.72
CA THR A 132 -4.56 21.07 16.31
C THR A 132 -6.02 21.50 16.47
N TYR A 133 -6.27 22.81 16.62
CA TYR A 133 -7.59 23.41 16.64
C TYR A 133 -7.59 24.67 15.78
N CYS A 134 -8.51 24.74 14.81
CA CYS A 134 -8.67 25.92 13.96
C CYS A 134 -10.10 26.48 14.01
N PRO A 135 -10.36 27.52 14.82
CA PRO A 135 -11.69 28.14 14.94
C PRO A 135 -12.20 28.68 13.60
N GLU A 136 -11.32 29.24 12.76
CA GLU A 136 -11.68 29.81 11.46
C GLU A 136 -12.17 28.73 10.49
N LEU A 137 -11.50 27.57 10.47
CA LEU A 137 -11.97 26.42 9.70
C LEU A 137 -13.29 25.89 10.25
N ASN A 138 -13.44 25.78 11.56
CA ASN A 138 -14.70 25.35 12.16
C ASN A 138 -15.86 26.31 11.82
N GLY A 139 -15.63 27.62 11.86
CA GLY A 139 -16.61 28.63 11.48
C GLY A 139 -16.98 28.56 10.00
N TYR A 140 -16.01 28.29 9.13
CA TYR A 140 -16.24 28.06 7.70
C TYR A 140 -17.07 26.78 7.46
N LEU A 141 -16.67 25.66 8.06
CA LEU A 141 -17.35 24.38 7.94
C LEU A 141 -18.77 24.41 8.52
N SER A 142 -19.01 25.18 9.59
CA SER A 142 -20.36 25.39 10.14
C SER A 142 -21.29 25.99 9.10
N LYS A 143 -20.85 27.04 8.39
CA LYS A 143 -21.67 27.67 7.33
C LYS A 143 -22.00 26.68 6.20
N LEU A 144 -21.04 25.85 5.80
CA LEU A 144 -21.28 24.82 4.78
C LEU A 144 -22.25 23.75 5.28
N TRP A 145 -22.08 23.31 6.53
CA TRP A 145 -22.94 22.32 7.17
C TRP A 145 -24.38 22.82 7.29
N ASP A 146 -24.58 24.02 7.84
CA ASP A 146 -25.90 24.64 8.01
C ASP A 146 -26.59 24.84 6.66
N ASN A 147 -25.84 25.21 5.61
CA ASN A 147 -26.39 25.31 4.26
C ASN A 147 -26.85 23.95 3.72
N SER A 148 -26.12 22.87 4.02
CA SER A 148 -26.52 21.49 3.68
C SER A 148 -27.76 21.01 4.43
N GLU A 149 -28.12 21.65 5.55
CA GLU A 149 -29.33 21.39 6.34
C GLU A 149 -30.52 22.29 5.91
N GLY A 150 -30.36 23.10 4.86
CA GLY A 150 -31.43 23.90 4.29
C GLY A 150 -31.43 25.39 4.67
N ALA A 151 -30.29 25.96 5.10
CA ALA A 151 -30.18 27.40 5.33
C ALA A 151 -30.44 28.25 4.06
N GLY A 152 -30.37 27.65 2.87
CA GLY A 152 -30.84 28.25 1.61
C GLY A 152 -29.93 29.35 1.03
N LEU A 153 -28.68 29.43 1.49
CA LEU A 153 -27.68 30.34 0.93
C LEU A 153 -27.19 29.83 -0.42
N ARG A 154 -26.95 30.76 -1.34
CA ARG A 154 -26.26 30.46 -2.60
C ARG A 154 -24.84 30.02 -2.32
N TRP A 155 -24.42 28.86 -2.81
CA TRP A 155 -23.06 28.34 -2.57
C TRP A 155 -21.98 29.32 -3.01
N GLU A 156 -22.22 30.08 -4.09
CA GLU A 156 -21.29 31.09 -4.62
C GLU A 156 -21.07 32.27 -3.67
N SER A 157 -21.97 32.47 -2.70
CA SER A 157 -21.85 33.52 -1.68
C SER A 157 -21.01 33.08 -0.47
N LEU A 158 -20.81 31.77 -0.29
CA LEU A 158 -19.99 31.21 0.79
C LEU A 158 -18.52 31.10 0.37
N ASP A 159 -18.27 30.68 -0.88
CA ASP A 159 -17.00 30.72 -1.58
C ASP A 159 -17.26 30.57 -3.09
N LYS A 160 -16.23 30.53 -3.94
CA LYS A 160 -16.34 30.35 -5.40
C LYS A 160 -16.74 28.93 -5.83
N PHE A 161 -17.66 28.30 -5.09
CA PHE A 161 -18.23 27.02 -5.43
C PHE A 161 -18.96 27.08 -6.77
N ASN A 162 -18.81 26.03 -7.56
CA ASN A 162 -19.46 25.84 -8.86
C ASN A 162 -19.75 24.34 -9.05
N GLY A 163 -20.33 23.94 -10.18
CA GLY A 163 -20.71 22.55 -10.44
C GLY A 163 -19.59 21.50 -10.31
N THR A 164 -18.31 21.86 -10.46
CA THR A 164 -17.19 20.90 -10.30
C THR A 164 -16.92 20.52 -8.85
N HIS A 165 -17.45 21.30 -7.90
CA HIS A 165 -17.29 21.07 -6.46
C HIS A 165 -18.43 20.23 -5.88
N PHE A 166 -19.41 19.81 -6.69
CA PHE A 166 -20.53 19.01 -6.23
C PHE A 166 -20.61 17.71 -7.02
N MET A 167 -20.86 16.61 -6.30
CA MET A 167 -21.35 15.42 -6.97
C MET A 167 -22.84 15.61 -7.27
N SER A 168 -23.33 15.08 -8.39
CA SER A 168 -24.75 15.14 -8.75
C SER A 168 -25.32 13.74 -8.93
N MET A 169 -25.41 12.98 -7.84
CA MET A 169 -26.05 11.65 -7.87
C MET A 169 -27.51 11.72 -7.42
N LYS A 170 -28.45 11.35 -8.30
CA LYS A 170 -29.91 11.46 -8.09
C LYS A 170 -30.52 10.50 -7.04
N LYS A 171 -29.76 9.63 -6.39
CA LYS A 171 -30.27 8.66 -5.37
C LYS A 171 -29.49 8.81 -4.07
N THR A 172 -30.20 8.87 -2.95
CA THR A 172 -29.69 9.15 -1.59
C THR A 172 -29.00 7.98 -0.89
N ASP A 173 -29.33 6.72 -1.22
CA ASP A 173 -28.73 5.53 -0.59
C ASP A 173 -27.68 4.86 -1.49
N ARG A 174 -26.51 5.50 -1.60
CA ARG A 174 -25.39 4.99 -2.42
C ARG A 174 -24.19 4.52 -1.60
N VAL A 175 -24.19 4.71 -0.28
CA VAL A 175 -23.22 4.06 0.62
C VAL A 175 -23.82 2.77 1.15
N ALA A 176 -23.26 1.63 0.76
CA ALA A 176 -23.49 0.39 1.49
C ALA A 176 -22.51 0.31 2.66
N CYS A 177 -22.96 -0.21 3.79
CA CYS A 177 -22.27 -0.09 5.06
C CYS A 177 -22.44 -1.37 5.86
N PHE A 178 -21.33 -2.02 6.20
CA PHE A 178 -21.34 -3.34 6.79
C PHE A 178 -20.40 -3.41 7.99
N TYR A 179 -20.85 -3.98 9.11
CA TYR A 179 -19.95 -4.47 10.15
C TYR A 179 -19.31 -5.77 9.67
N VAL A 180 -17.98 -5.85 9.65
CA VAL A 180 -17.27 -7.08 9.27
C VAL A 180 -17.07 -7.93 10.51
N LYS A 181 -17.80 -9.05 10.60
CA LYS A 181 -17.66 -10.04 11.67
C LYS A 181 -16.40 -10.88 11.47
N ARG A 182 -16.17 -11.33 10.23
CA ARG A 182 -15.04 -12.18 9.85
C ARG A 182 -14.62 -11.90 8.42
N PHE A 183 -13.31 -11.77 8.18
CA PHE A 183 -12.75 -11.69 6.83
C PHE A 183 -13.02 -12.98 6.06
N SER A 184 -13.51 -12.86 4.82
CA SER A 184 -13.99 -14.01 4.05
C SER A 184 -13.77 -13.82 2.55
N ALA A 185 -14.34 -14.73 1.76
CA ALA A 185 -14.39 -14.57 0.31
C ALA A 185 -15.25 -13.36 -0.15
N LEU A 186 -15.97 -12.69 0.76
CA LEU A 186 -16.62 -11.40 0.47
C LEU A 186 -15.61 -10.22 0.39
N GLN A 187 -14.36 -10.43 0.80
CA GLN A 187 -13.23 -9.51 0.65
C GLN A 187 -12.09 -10.19 -0.11
N GLU A 188 -12.43 -11.00 -1.13
CA GLU A 188 -11.46 -11.80 -1.87
C GLU A 188 -10.35 -10.98 -2.54
N GLN A 189 -10.60 -9.71 -2.87
CA GLN A 189 -9.58 -8.79 -3.40
C GLN A 189 -8.37 -8.61 -2.48
N LEU A 190 -8.46 -8.96 -1.20
CA LEU A 190 -7.35 -8.91 -0.24
C LEU A 190 -6.53 -10.20 -0.20
N ASN A 191 -7.05 -11.28 -0.81
CA ASN A 191 -6.62 -12.64 -0.53
C ASN A 191 -6.28 -13.46 -1.78
N SER A 192 -6.71 -13.02 -2.96
CA SER A 192 -6.39 -13.66 -4.23
C SER A 192 -5.86 -12.69 -5.27
N VAL A 193 -4.88 -13.15 -6.06
CA VAL A 193 -4.33 -12.46 -7.24
C VAL A 193 -4.92 -12.93 -8.58
N GLU A 194 -5.61 -14.07 -8.56
CA GLU A 194 -6.25 -14.69 -9.73
C GLU A 194 -7.59 -15.31 -9.33
N VAL A 195 -8.56 -15.26 -10.23
CA VAL A 195 -9.87 -15.90 -10.08
C VAL A 195 -9.82 -17.27 -10.74
N ASP A 196 -10.06 -18.31 -9.95
CA ASP A 196 -10.31 -19.66 -10.42
C ASP A 196 -11.67 -20.20 -9.92
N LYS A 197 -11.97 -21.45 -10.27
CA LYS A 197 -13.20 -22.12 -9.83
C LYS A 197 -13.33 -22.21 -8.31
N SER A 198 -12.23 -22.43 -7.60
CA SER A 198 -12.24 -22.58 -6.14
C SER A 198 -12.57 -21.25 -5.45
N VAL A 199 -12.01 -20.15 -5.97
CA VAL A 199 -12.29 -18.79 -5.53
C VAL A 199 -13.77 -18.44 -5.79
N LEU A 200 -14.30 -18.75 -6.96
CA LEU A 200 -15.71 -18.47 -7.26
C LEU A 200 -16.66 -19.31 -6.39
N LEU A 201 -16.31 -20.55 -6.07
CA LEU A 201 -17.07 -21.40 -5.16
C LEU A 201 -17.06 -20.84 -3.72
N SER A 202 -15.91 -20.40 -3.22
CA SER A 202 -15.81 -19.82 -1.88
C SER A 202 -16.62 -18.51 -1.79
N VAL A 203 -16.56 -17.66 -2.81
CA VAL A 203 -17.38 -16.44 -2.93
C VAL A 203 -18.87 -16.79 -2.89
N ALA A 204 -19.31 -17.79 -3.66
CA ALA A 204 -20.71 -18.22 -3.69
C ALA A 204 -21.19 -18.68 -2.30
N GLN A 205 -20.42 -19.53 -1.63
CA GLN A 205 -20.75 -20.09 -0.33
C GLN A 205 -20.77 -19.02 0.76
N ALA A 206 -19.79 -18.11 0.74
CA ALA A 206 -19.73 -17.00 1.69
C ALA A 206 -20.92 -16.05 1.50
N ALA A 207 -21.32 -15.77 0.25
CA ALA A 207 -22.45 -14.92 -0.06
C ALA A 207 -23.81 -15.53 0.33
N ILE A 208 -23.97 -16.86 0.22
CA ILE A 208 -25.17 -17.57 0.69
C ILE A 208 -25.29 -17.49 2.22
N THR A 209 -24.15 -17.56 2.92
CA THR A 209 -24.08 -17.51 4.39
C THR A 209 -23.59 -16.15 4.91
N LYS A 210 -23.94 -15.07 4.21
CA LYS A 210 -23.38 -13.72 4.45
C LYS A 210 -23.48 -13.23 5.89
N ASP A 211 -24.54 -13.60 6.61
CA ASP A 211 -24.80 -13.12 7.98
C ASP A 211 -23.76 -13.64 9.00
N LYS A 212 -22.99 -14.68 8.62
CA LYS A 212 -21.82 -15.15 9.37
C LYS A 212 -20.61 -14.22 9.24
N TYR A 213 -20.51 -13.47 8.14
CA TYR A 213 -19.31 -12.70 7.79
C TYR A 213 -19.53 -11.20 7.92
N ILE A 214 -20.72 -10.72 7.58
CA ILE A 214 -21.07 -9.30 7.60
C ILE A 214 -22.50 -9.09 8.14
N THR A 215 -22.76 -7.92 8.72
CA THR A 215 -24.11 -7.46 9.08
C THR A 215 -24.23 -5.96 8.86
N ASP A 216 -25.38 -5.37 9.16
CA ASP A 216 -25.55 -3.91 9.07
C ASP A 216 -24.58 -3.20 10.04
N CYS A 217 -23.94 -2.13 9.56
CA CYS A 217 -22.91 -1.43 10.33
C CYS A 217 -23.45 -0.65 11.55
N GLU A 218 -24.77 -0.40 11.60
CA GLU A 218 -25.46 0.25 12.71
C GLU A 218 -26.17 -0.78 13.62
N SER A 219 -25.94 -2.09 13.42
CA SER A 219 -26.54 -3.17 14.22
C SER A 219 -26.22 -3.04 15.72
N ALA A 220 -27.25 -2.95 16.56
CA ALA A 220 -27.12 -2.92 18.02
C ALA A 220 -27.03 -4.33 18.64
N ASP A 221 -26.59 -5.33 17.88
CA ASP A 221 -26.32 -6.67 18.41
C ASP A 221 -25.19 -6.62 19.46
N ALA A 222 -25.50 -7.08 20.67
CA ALA A 222 -24.60 -7.06 21.82
C ALA A 222 -23.46 -8.09 21.71
N THR A 223 -23.56 -9.07 20.79
CA THR A 223 -22.47 -10.03 20.55
C THR A 223 -21.36 -9.46 19.67
N LEU A 224 -21.53 -8.26 19.09
CA LEU A 224 -20.52 -7.62 18.27
C LEU A 224 -19.51 -6.87 19.15
N ASP A 225 -18.21 -7.09 18.91
CA ASP A 225 -17.17 -6.30 19.56
C ASP A 225 -17.30 -4.81 19.16
N SER A 226 -17.60 -3.96 20.14
CA SER A 226 -17.71 -2.51 19.95
C SER A 226 -16.44 -1.75 20.35
N ARG A 227 -15.45 -2.44 20.93
CA ARG A 227 -14.12 -1.90 21.24
C ARG A 227 -13.20 -1.97 20.03
N ASN A 228 -13.16 -3.10 19.32
CA ASN A 228 -12.24 -3.38 18.22
C ASN A 228 -13.01 -3.70 16.93
N SER A 229 -13.84 -2.76 16.47
CA SER A 229 -14.69 -3.00 15.29
C SER A 229 -14.06 -2.55 13.99
N ILE A 230 -14.43 -3.23 12.90
CA ILE A 230 -14.09 -2.84 11.53
C ILE A 230 -15.36 -2.75 10.67
N ILE A 231 -15.57 -1.60 10.05
CA ILE A 231 -16.74 -1.27 9.24
C ILE A 231 -16.32 -1.14 7.78
N GLN A 232 -16.93 -1.89 6.88
CA GLN A 232 -16.74 -1.73 5.44
C GLN A 232 -17.76 -0.73 4.87
N LEU A 233 -17.27 0.27 4.15
CA LEU A 233 -18.06 1.24 3.41
C LEU A 233 -17.82 1.09 1.92
N ASP A 234 -18.90 0.88 1.15
CA ASP A 234 -18.87 0.70 -0.29
C ASP A 234 -19.64 1.84 -0.97
N LEU A 235 -18.92 2.63 -1.79
CA LEU A 235 -19.49 3.67 -2.63
C LEU A 235 -20.04 3.06 -3.92
N LYS A 236 -21.35 3.16 -4.13
CA LYS A 236 -22.01 2.71 -5.38
C LYS A 236 -21.95 3.79 -6.44
N ILE A 237 -20.78 3.95 -7.06
CA ILE A 237 -20.54 4.94 -8.12
C ILE A 237 -21.11 4.45 -9.46
N PRO A 238 -22.02 5.19 -10.13
CA PRO A 238 -22.46 4.87 -11.48
C PRO A 238 -21.31 5.05 -12.49
N ARG A 239 -21.21 4.18 -13.50
CA ARG A 239 -20.15 4.22 -14.53
C ARG A 239 -20.07 5.54 -15.32
N ALA A 240 -21.16 6.32 -15.36
CA ALA A 240 -21.20 7.63 -16.01
C ALA A 240 -20.51 8.75 -15.20
N VAL A 241 -20.19 8.49 -13.92
CA VAL A 241 -19.50 9.45 -13.05
C VAL A 241 -18.01 9.15 -13.07
N GLU A 242 -17.20 10.13 -13.48
CA GLU A 242 -15.74 10.02 -13.49
C GLU A 242 -15.16 10.21 -12.09
N PHE A 243 -15.39 9.26 -11.19
CA PHE A 243 -14.91 9.32 -9.80
C PHE A 243 -13.38 9.40 -9.69
N GLY A 244 -12.64 8.91 -10.69
CA GLY A 244 -11.19 9.06 -10.76
C GLY A 244 -10.70 10.50 -10.72
N SER A 245 -11.51 11.47 -11.17
CA SER A 245 -11.15 12.90 -11.19
C SER A 245 -11.41 13.64 -9.87
N VAL A 246 -12.39 13.18 -9.08
CA VAL A 246 -12.88 13.87 -7.86
C VAL A 246 -12.72 13.06 -6.59
N GLY A 247 -12.34 11.78 -6.68
CA GLY A 247 -12.41 10.85 -5.55
C GLY A 247 -11.43 11.17 -4.41
N PHE A 248 -10.25 11.73 -4.70
CA PHE A 248 -9.34 12.18 -3.65
C PHE A 248 -9.90 13.39 -2.89
N ASP A 249 -10.54 14.32 -3.59
CA ASP A 249 -11.22 15.47 -2.96
C ASP A 249 -12.46 15.01 -2.17
N PHE A 250 -13.17 13.98 -2.64
CA PHE A 250 -14.25 13.34 -1.89
C PHE A 250 -13.76 12.80 -0.54
N TRP A 251 -12.73 11.97 -0.51
CA TRP A 251 -12.22 11.43 0.75
C TRP A 251 -11.60 12.49 1.65
N ASN A 252 -10.92 13.48 1.09
CA ASN A 252 -10.44 14.63 1.84
C ASN A 252 -11.59 15.37 2.55
N SER A 253 -12.69 15.58 1.82
CA SER A 253 -13.91 16.19 2.37
C SER A 253 -14.50 15.34 3.49
N VAL A 254 -14.59 14.02 3.31
CA VAL A 254 -15.09 13.10 4.35
C VAL A 254 -14.31 13.28 5.65
N LYS A 255 -12.98 13.28 5.61
CA LYS A 255 -12.15 13.46 6.82
C LYS A 255 -12.38 14.81 7.49
N ILE A 256 -12.38 15.91 6.72
CA ILE A 256 -12.55 17.26 7.24
C ILE A 256 -13.93 17.42 7.90
N TYR A 257 -14.99 17.00 7.20
CA TYR A 257 -16.35 17.09 7.74
C TYR A 257 -16.55 16.13 8.91
N LEU A 258 -15.93 14.95 8.93
CA LEU A 258 -16.06 13.99 10.02
C LEU A 258 -15.48 14.55 11.32
N SER A 259 -14.27 15.11 11.26
CA SER A 259 -13.63 15.79 12.39
C SER A 259 -14.44 16.99 12.90
N PHE A 260 -15.01 17.80 12.00
CA PHE A 260 -15.88 18.92 12.38
C PHE A 260 -17.21 18.46 12.97
N ALA A 261 -17.98 17.69 12.21
CA ALA A 261 -19.35 17.32 12.54
C ALA A 261 -19.43 16.41 13.78
N TRP A 262 -18.38 15.65 14.10
CA TRP A 262 -18.31 14.91 15.37
C TRP A 262 -18.50 15.82 16.59
N ARG A 263 -17.91 17.01 16.56
CA ARG A 263 -17.94 17.96 17.68
C ARG A 263 -19.16 18.86 17.66
N TYR A 264 -19.62 19.25 16.47
CA TYR A 264 -20.60 20.32 16.31
C TYR A 264 -21.97 19.87 15.76
N SER A 265 -22.08 18.72 15.11
CA SER A 265 -23.38 18.21 14.64
C SER A 265 -24.20 17.60 15.77
N ASN A 266 -25.52 17.49 15.57
CA ASN A 266 -26.44 16.83 16.50
C ASN A 266 -26.42 15.29 16.39
N ILE A 267 -25.68 14.71 15.44
CA ILE A 267 -25.73 13.25 15.18
C ILE A 267 -25.29 12.41 16.39
N PRO A 268 -24.18 12.72 17.10
CA PRO A 268 -23.81 11.97 18.31
C PRO A 268 -24.90 11.97 19.38
N LEU A 269 -25.64 13.08 19.52
CA LEU A 269 -26.77 13.19 20.45
C LEU A 269 -28.02 12.44 19.98
N GLN A 270 -28.27 12.40 18.68
CA GLN A 270 -29.41 11.65 18.12
C GLN A 270 -29.24 10.15 18.30
N VAL A 271 -28.00 9.66 18.22
CA VAL A 271 -27.68 8.23 18.37
C VAL A 271 -27.53 7.84 19.83
N ALA A 272 -26.87 8.69 20.62
CA ALA A 272 -26.59 8.45 22.03
C ALA A 272 -27.12 9.63 22.87
N PRO A 273 -28.43 9.71 23.17
CA PRO A 273 -28.98 10.85 23.92
C PRO A 273 -28.33 11.05 25.29
N GLU A 274 -27.96 9.94 25.95
CA GLU A 274 -27.38 9.94 27.29
C GLU A 274 -25.89 10.32 27.31
N TYR A 275 -25.14 9.92 26.27
CA TYR A 275 -23.68 10.05 26.24
C TYR A 275 -23.17 11.02 25.17
N GLY A 276 -24.03 11.47 24.25
CA GLY A 276 -23.65 12.19 23.04
C GLY A 276 -22.94 13.52 23.30
N GLN A 277 -23.29 14.23 24.39
CA GLN A 277 -22.55 15.43 24.79
C GLN A 277 -21.11 15.09 25.23
N MET A 278 -20.93 13.98 25.93
CA MET A 278 -19.62 13.54 26.38
C MET A 278 -18.80 13.02 25.19
N PHE A 279 -19.42 12.28 24.26
CA PHE A 279 -18.76 11.78 23.05
C PHE A 279 -18.10 12.89 22.22
N ARG A 280 -18.70 14.09 22.18
CA ARG A 280 -18.10 15.26 21.50
C ARG A 280 -16.73 15.68 22.05
N SER A 281 -16.41 15.34 23.30
CA SER A 281 -15.08 15.60 23.89
C SER A 281 -14.02 14.55 23.52
N ILE A 282 -14.42 13.42 22.97
CA ILE A 282 -13.49 12.38 22.49
C ILE A 282 -12.79 12.90 21.25
N ALA A 283 -11.46 12.80 21.22
CA ALA A 283 -10.66 13.03 20.02
C ALA A 283 -10.90 11.90 19.01
N LEU A 284 -11.91 12.08 18.15
CA LEU A 284 -12.32 11.07 17.17
C LEU A 284 -11.16 10.57 16.31
N GLU A 285 -10.25 11.47 15.95
CA GLU A 285 -9.11 11.19 15.08
C GLU A 285 -8.11 10.20 15.67
N GLU A 286 -8.10 10.02 16.99
CA GLU A 286 -7.30 9.00 17.67
C GLU A 286 -8.06 7.67 17.83
N SER A 287 -9.39 7.73 17.74
CA SER A 287 -10.27 6.59 17.93
C SER A 287 -10.65 5.90 16.62
N ILE A 288 -10.35 6.48 15.46
CA ILE A 288 -10.68 5.86 14.17
C ILE A 288 -9.53 5.98 13.16
N MET A 289 -9.50 5.02 12.23
CA MET A 289 -8.58 4.98 11.09
C MET A 289 -9.34 4.50 9.85
N MET A 290 -9.15 5.15 8.70
CA MET A 290 -9.77 4.72 7.44
C MET A 290 -8.73 4.03 6.57
N ILE A 291 -9.00 2.80 6.13
CA ILE A 291 -8.05 2.00 5.35
C ILE A 291 -8.71 1.69 4.01
N PRO A 292 -8.04 1.90 2.85
CA PRO A 292 -8.63 1.49 1.57
C PRO A 292 -8.84 -0.03 1.52
N ASN A 293 -9.97 -0.45 0.95
CA ASN A 293 -10.29 -1.86 0.74
C ASN A 293 -9.67 -2.35 -0.59
N GLY A 294 -8.40 -2.76 -0.54
CA GLY A 294 -7.63 -3.27 -1.67
C GLY A 294 -6.55 -2.31 -2.15
N CYS A 295 -6.28 -2.32 -3.46
CA CYS A 295 -5.12 -1.66 -4.07
C CYS A 295 -5.31 -0.19 -4.49
N LYS A 296 -6.52 0.36 -4.37
CA LYS A 296 -6.77 1.79 -4.58
C LYS A 296 -6.42 2.55 -3.31
N SER A 297 -6.31 3.88 -3.37
CA SER A 297 -5.90 4.68 -2.21
C SER A 297 -6.94 5.74 -1.82
N ILE A 298 -6.96 6.11 -0.55
CA ILE A 298 -7.81 7.19 -0.02
C ILE A 298 -7.18 8.56 -0.32
N GLU A 299 -5.87 8.64 -0.20
CA GLU A 299 -5.05 9.79 -0.56
C GLU A 299 -4.14 9.42 -1.74
N LYS A 300 -3.72 10.42 -2.50
CA LYS A 300 -2.77 10.17 -3.58
C LYS A 300 -1.39 9.94 -2.94
N PRO A 301 -0.75 8.77 -3.16
CA PRO A 301 0.53 8.49 -2.53
C PRO A 301 1.62 9.39 -3.09
N GLU A 302 2.41 10.00 -2.20
CA GLU A 302 3.61 10.78 -2.53
C GLU A 302 4.87 10.11 -1.97
N CYS A 303 6.03 10.39 -2.57
CA CYS A 303 7.31 9.93 -2.03
C CYS A 303 7.83 10.92 -0.97
N ASP A 304 7.21 10.90 0.21
CA ASP A 304 7.54 11.75 1.35
C ASP A 304 7.48 10.99 2.68
N ALA A 305 8.06 11.56 3.74
CA ALA A 305 8.17 10.88 5.03
C ALA A 305 6.80 10.60 5.67
N ALA A 306 5.81 11.47 5.47
CA ALA A 306 4.47 11.26 5.99
C ALA A 306 3.82 10.01 5.38
N THR A 307 3.81 9.90 4.05
CA THR A 307 3.25 8.73 3.34
C THR A 307 4.01 7.46 3.70
N LEU A 308 5.35 7.50 3.69
CA LEU A 308 6.18 6.33 3.95
C LEU A 308 6.05 5.83 5.40
N SER A 309 6.04 6.74 6.38
CA SER A 309 5.87 6.36 7.80
C SER A 309 4.45 5.89 8.11
N MET A 310 3.42 6.53 7.55
CA MET A 310 2.04 6.07 7.71
C MET A 310 1.86 4.65 7.13
N ASN A 311 2.47 4.37 5.98
CA ASN A 311 2.36 3.06 5.35
C ASN A 311 3.23 1.98 6.02
N SER A 312 4.27 2.36 6.78
CA SER A 312 5.07 1.40 7.55
C SER A 312 4.28 0.75 8.70
N ILE A 313 3.19 1.38 9.18
CA ILE A 313 2.36 0.78 10.25
C ILE A 313 1.72 -0.54 9.82
N ARG A 314 1.63 -0.80 8.51
CA ARG A 314 1.18 -2.09 7.97
C ARG A 314 1.90 -3.28 8.59
N GLU A 315 3.19 -3.11 8.89
CA GLU A 315 4.02 -4.15 9.49
C GLU A 315 3.50 -4.57 10.88
N LEU A 316 2.74 -3.70 11.57
CA LEU A 316 2.13 -3.98 12.86
C LEU A 316 0.92 -4.93 12.79
N ALA A 317 0.32 -5.10 11.60
CA ALA A 317 -0.82 -5.97 11.35
C ALA A 317 -0.40 -7.43 11.03
N ARG A 318 0.89 -7.73 10.93
CA ARG A 318 1.36 -9.09 10.58
C ARG A 318 1.25 -10.07 11.76
N PRO A 319 0.91 -11.36 11.53
CA PRO A 319 0.74 -12.36 12.59
C PRO A 319 2.03 -12.70 13.35
N ASP A 320 3.17 -12.75 12.66
CA ASP A 320 4.48 -13.17 13.19
C ASP A 320 5.43 -12.00 13.46
N GLY A 321 4.89 -10.83 13.83
CA GLY A 321 5.69 -9.66 14.15
C GLY A 321 6.49 -9.86 15.43
N ASN A 322 7.63 -10.54 15.37
CA ASN A 322 8.69 -10.34 16.35
C ASN A 322 8.89 -8.83 16.49
N GLU A 323 8.79 -8.33 17.72
CA GLU A 323 9.15 -6.95 18.04
C GLU A 323 10.49 -6.64 17.37
N THR A 324 10.65 -5.48 16.71
CA THR A 324 11.86 -4.64 16.87
C THR A 324 12.02 -3.49 15.90
N GLU A 325 11.56 -3.50 14.64
CA GLU A 325 12.09 -2.52 13.66
C GLU A 325 11.84 -1.05 14.05
N HIS A 326 10.62 -0.70 14.46
CA HIS A 326 10.32 0.65 14.98
C HIS A 326 10.78 0.87 16.43
N ARG A 327 11.15 -0.20 17.16
CA ARG A 327 11.67 -0.12 18.53
C ARG A 327 13.21 -0.09 18.58
N LYS A 328 13.89 -0.27 17.45
CA LYS A 328 15.34 -0.09 17.33
C LYS A 328 15.72 1.27 17.89
N GLU A 329 16.85 1.34 18.59
CA GLU A 329 17.30 2.63 19.12
C GLU A 329 17.93 3.48 18.02
N VAL A 330 18.50 2.84 16.99
CA VAL A 330 18.87 3.49 15.73
C VAL A 330 17.90 3.04 14.63
N PRO A 331 16.84 3.80 14.34
CA PRO A 331 15.93 3.41 13.28
C PRO A 331 16.54 3.73 11.92
N LYS A 332 16.53 2.70 11.05
CA LYS A 332 16.44 2.92 9.61
C LYS A 332 15.07 3.53 9.34
N GLY A 333 15.05 4.61 8.56
CA GLY A 333 13.79 5.26 8.23
C GLY A 333 12.97 4.40 7.24
N PRO A 334 11.67 4.66 7.12
CA PRO A 334 10.81 3.91 6.19
C PRO A 334 11.29 4.01 4.73
N GLU A 335 12.06 5.05 4.39
CA GLU A 335 12.73 5.19 3.09
C GLU A 335 13.70 4.04 2.77
N ASP A 336 14.42 3.53 3.75
CA ASP A 336 15.37 2.43 3.55
C ASP A 336 14.63 1.11 3.34
N ASP A 337 13.53 0.90 4.05
CA ASP A 337 12.70 -0.29 3.92
C ASP A 337 12.08 -0.40 2.53
N VAL A 338 11.61 0.72 1.99
CA VAL A 338 11.00 0.79 0.66
C VAL A 338 12.03 0.41 -0.43
N VAL A 339 13.28 0.87 -0.31
CA VAL A 339 14.35 0.56 -1.27
C VAL A 339 14.86 -0.88 -1.10
N ASN A 340 15.08 -1.31 0.14
CA ASN A 340 15.72 -2.60 0.43
C ASN A 340 14.77 -3.79 0.25
N ARG A 341 13.49 -3.65 0.63
CA ARG A 341 12.51 -4.74 0.48
C ARG A 341 12.07 -4.94 -0.97
N GLY A 342 12.09 -3.89 -1.79
CA GLY A 342 11.76 -3.98 -3.22
C GLY A 342 10.31 -4.44 -3.50
N PRO A 343 10.04 -5.03 -4.68
CA PRO A 343 8.72 -5.55 -5.03
C PRO A 343 8.26 -6.67 -4.09
N ARG A 344 6.99 -6.63 -3.66
CA ARG A 344 6.40 -7.56 -2.68
C ARG A 344 5.23 -8.34 -3.27
N ASP A 345 4.89 -9.48 -2.71
CA ASP A 345 3.61 -10.11 -3.06
C ASP A 345 2.44 -9.31 -2.46
N VAL A 346 1.26 -9.45 -3.06
CA VAL A 346 0.05 -8.70 -2.69
C VAL A 346 -1.17 -9.57 -2.95
N ASN A 347 -2.26 -9.30 -2.23
CA ASN A 347 -3.52 -10.03 -2.34
C ASN A 347 -3.33 -11.55 -2.18
N ASP A 348 -2.50 -11.94 -1.22
CA ASP A 348 -2.12 -13.31 -0.86
C ASP A 348 -2.30 -13.54 0.65
N ASP A 349 -3.15 -12.73 1.28
CA ASP A 349 -3.36 -12.69 2.72
C ASP A 349 -2.06 -12.44 3.53
N PHE A 350 -1.15 -11.60 3.02
CA PHE A 350 0.12 -11.28 3.71
C PHE A 350 -0.04 -10.62 5.10
N LEU A 351 -1.25 -10.17 5.45
CA LEU A 351 -1.60 -9.67 6.79
C LEU A 351 -2.29 -10.71 7.66
N GLY A 352 -2.44 -11.95 7.17
CA GLY A 352 -3.06 -13.06 7.86
C GLY A 352 -4.51 -12.79 8.28
N THR A 353 -5.27 -11.99 7.52
CA THR A 353 -6.66 -11.69 7.83
C THR A 353 -7.53 -12.94 7.94
N ARG A 354 -7.23 -14.01 7.19
CA ARG A 354 -7.95 -15.29 7.28
C ARG A 354 -7.48 -16.20 8.41
N SER A 355 -6.33 -15.88 9.03
CA SER A 355 -5.79 -16.65 10.16
C SER A 355 -6.57 -16.41 11.46
N TYR A 356 -7.30 -15.29 11.55
CA TYR A 356 -8.15 -14.95 12.69
C TYR A 356 -9.55 -15.52 12.53
N GLU A 357 -10.18 -15.89 13.66
CA GLU A 357 -11.55 -16.36 13.69
C GLU A 357 -12.52 -15.17 13.48
N ASP A 358 -12.33 -14.10 14.25
CA ASP A 358 -13.10 -12.86 14.12
C ASP A 358 -12.23 -11.72 13.59
N ALA A 359 -12.85 -10.79 12.86
CA ALA A 359 -12.18 -9.59 12.37
C ALA A 359 -11.76 -8.66 13.52
N SER A 360 -12.47 -8.70 14.66
CA SER A 360 -12.10 -7.98 15.87
C SER A 360 -10.76 -8.42 16.46
N ASP A 361 -10.40 -9.70 16.34
CA ASP A 361 -9.11 -10.23 16.83
C ASP A 361 -7.95 -9.68 16.02
N TRP A 362 -8.13 -9.59 14.69
CA TRP A 362 -7.15 -8.95 13.80
C TRP A 362 -6.98 -7.46 14.15
N VAL A 363 -8.10 -6.76 14.40
CA VAL A 363 -8.07 -5.36 14.84
C VAL A 363 -7.38 -5.23 16.20
N GLU A 364 -7.69 -6.10 17.17
CA GLU A 364 -7.06 -6.07 18.49
C GLU A 364 -5.54 -6.25 18.38
N ASN A 365 -5.07 -7.22 17.58
CA ASN A 365 -3.64 -7.43 17.35
C ASN A 365 -2.96 -6.18 16.76
N PHE A 366 -3.51 -5.67 15.66
CA PHE A 366 -2.99 -4.46 15.01
C PHE A 366 -2.92 -3.28 15.99
N ARG A 367 -3.99 -3.07 16.76
CA ARG A 367 -4.09 -1.92 17.68
C ARG A 367 -3.20 -2.06 18.89
N LYS A 368 -3.07 -3.25 19.47
CA LYS A 368 -2.12 -3.52 20.56
C LYS A 368 -0.70 -3.16 20.14
N ASN A 369 -0.30 -3.56 18.94
CA ASN A 369 1.02 -3.24 18.39
C ASN A 369 1.18 -1.74 18.12
N TYR A 370 0.16 -1.10 17.53
CA TYR A 370 0.15 0.34 17.27
C TYR A 370 0.25 1.18 18.54
N VAL A 371 -0.55 0.88 19.57
CA VAL A 371 -0.53 1.59 20.86
C VAL A 371 0.82 1.41 21.55
N THR A 372 1.39 0.20 21.51
CA THR A 372 2.70 -0.08 22.13
C THR A 372 3.83 0.69 21.44
N ALA A 373 3.85 0.69 20.10
CA ALA A 373 4.83 1.45 19.32
C ALA A 373 4.69 2.96 19.56
N ARG A 374 3.45 3.47 19.52
CA ARG A 374 3.14 4.88 19.83
C ARG A 374 3.58 5.28 21.22
N GLY A 375 3.27 4.47 22.23
CA GLY A 375 3.68 4.70 23.62
C GLY A 375 5.20 4.75 23.78
N SER A 376 5.93 3.83 23.14
CA SER A 376 7.39 3.83 23.12
C SER A 376 7.96 5.13 22.53
N MET A 377 7.46 5.57 21.37
CA MET A 377 7.89 6.81 20.72
C MET A 377 7.62 8.03 21.58
N LYS A 378 6.41 8.12 22.15
CA LYS A 378 6.03 9.23 23.04
C LYS A 378 6.93 9.29 24.27
N ASN A 379 7.20 8.15 24.90
CA ASN A 379 8.08 8.09 26.08
C ASN A 379 9.50 8.55 25.75
N ARG A 380 10.05 8.15 24.59
CA ARG A 380 11.37 8.60 24.12
C ARG A 380 11.43 10.12 23.94
N VAL A 381 10.45 10.71 23.24
CA VAL A 381 10.37 12.17 23.04
C VAL A 381 10.23 12.90 24.36
N GLN A 382 9.33 12.46 25.25
CA GLN A 382 9.12 13.10 26.55
C GLN A 382 10.37 13.03 27.42
N SER A 383 11.05 11.88 27.46
CA SER A 383 12.29 11.71 28.22
C SER A 383 13.41 12.60 27.69
N ALA A 384 13.56 12.69 26.36
CA ALA A 384 14.55 13.54 25.72
C ALA A 384 14.28 15.03 26.00
N ILE A 385 13.03 15.50 25.85
CA ILE A 385 12.64 16.88 26.14
C ILE A 385 12.89 17.23 27.61
N GLN A 386 12.51 16.35 28.53
CA GLN A 386 12.73 16.55 29.96
C GLN A 386 14.21 16.70 30.28
N PHE A 387 15.05 15.79 29.79
CA PHE A 387 16.49 15.86 30.00
C PHE A 387 17.10 17.14 29.42
N LEU A 388 16.69 17.53 28.20
CA LEU A 388 17.16 18.76 27.54
C LEU A 388 16.78 20.02 28.32
N ASN A 389 15.56 20.09 28.86
CA ASN A 389 15.14 21.21 29.71
C ASN A 389 15.99 21.29 30.99
N ILE A 390 16.27 20.14 31.61
CA ILE A 390 17.05 20.08 32.85
C ILE A 390 18.49 20.52 32.59
N VAL A 391 19.17 19.94 31.60
CA VAL A 391 20.59 20.22 31.37
C VAL A 391 20.81 21.66 30.94
N ALA A 392 19.97 22.20 30.04
CA ALA A 392 20.09 23.57 29.57
C ALA A 392 19.66 24.60 30.64
N GLY A 393 18.78 24.21 31.57
CA GLY A 393 18.44 25.04 32.73
C GLY A 393 19.50 25.01 33.84
N ALA A 394 20.28 23.93 33.93
CA ALA A 394 21.28 23.76 34.98
C ALA A 394 22.67 24.30 34.60
N MET A 395 23.07 24.22 33.34
CA MET A 395 24.39 24.67 32.88
C MET A 395 24.40 25.03 31.40
N THR A 396 25.38 25.83 31.01
CA THR A 396 25.69 26.18 29.62
C THR A 396 26.51 25.08 28.94
N PRO A 397 26.54 25.01 27.59
CA PRO A 397 27.33 23.99 26.90
C PRO A 397 28.85 24.12 27.17
N VAL A 398 29.33 25.34 27.45
CA VAL A 398 30.73 25.59 27.81
C VAL A 398 31.03 25.07 29.21
N GLU A 399 30.16 25.31 30.18
CA GLU A 399 30.31 24.79 31.55
C GLU A 399 30.32 23.26 31.56
N LEU A 400 29.42 22.61 30.81
CA LEU A 400 29.43 21.15 30.68
C LEU A 400 30.77 20.65 30.13
N GLY A 401 31.32 21.31 29.11
CA GLY A 401 32.65 21.00 28.57
C GLY A 401 33.77 21.16 29.58
N GLU A 402 33.76 22.23 30.38
CA GLU A 402 34.75 22.46 31.44
C GLU A 402 34.64 21.44 32.58
N PHE A 403 33.45 20.90 32.86
CA PHE A 403 33.29 19.78 33.80
C PHE A 403 33.79 18.44 33.24
N VAL A 404 33.73 18.23 31.92
CA VAL A 404 34.26 17.01 31.27
C VAL A 404 35.78 17.02 31.21
N LYS A 405 36.39 18.17 30.92
CA LYS A 405 37.84 18.33 30.72
C LYS A 405 38.74 17.72 31.81
N PRO A 406 38.53 17.96 33.13
CA PRO A 406 39.38 17.38 34.17
C PRO A 406 39.21 15.86 34.30
N LEU A 407 38.06 15.31 33.90
CA LEU A 407 37.84 13.86 33.84
C LEU A 407 38.55 13.29 32.60
N ALA A 408 38.42 13.96 31.45
CA ALA A 408 39.06 13.57 30.21
C ALA A 408 40.59 13.49 30.34
N PHE A 409 41.23 14.48 30.96
CA PHE A 409 42.69 14.58 31.10
C PHE A 409 43.20 14.28 32.52
N ALA A 410 42.71 13.19 33.13
CA ALA A 410 43.16 12.77 34.45
C ALA A 410 44.63 12.32 34.44
N LYS A 411 45.35 12.53 35.56
CA LYS A 411 46.75 12.09 35.72
C LYS A 411 46.91 10.56 35.68
N THR A 412 45.88 9.83 36.10
CA THR A 412 45.86 8.36 36.18
C THR A 412 44.49 7.82 35.77
N TYR A 413 44.47 6.80 34.91
CA TYR A 413 43.25 6.17 34.42
C TYR A 413 43.16 4.71 34.85
N SER A 414 42.08 4.37 35.56
CA SER A 414 41.65 2.97 35.74
C SER A 414 41.07 2.42 34.43
N ASN A 415 40.96 1.09 34.29
CA ASN A 415 40.33 0.49 33.11
C ASN A 415 38.88 0.96 32.95
N GLN A 416 38.12 1.05 34.03
CA GLN A 416 36.74 1.57 34.00
C GLN A 416 36.67 3.03 33.55
N HIS A 417 37.64 3.87 33.93
CA HIS A 417 37.70 5.24 33.47
C HIS A 417 38.04 5.30 31.96
N ARG A 418 38.98 4.47 31.49
CA ARG A 418 39.28 4.36 30.06
C ARG A 418 38.04 3.91 29.27
N ASP A 419 37.27 2.97 29.80
CA ASP A 419 36.02 2.51 29.19
C ASP A 419 35.00 3.66 29.06
N GLU A 420 34.74 4.43 30.11
CA GLU A 420 33.81 5.58 30.06
C GLU A 420 34.22 6.65 29.05
N LEU A 421 35.51 6.98 28.99
CA LEU A 421 36.04 7.93 28.00
C LEU A 421 35.96 7.35 26.58
N TYR A 422 36.21 6.05 26.41
CA TYR A 422 36.07 5.39 25.12
C TYR A 422 34.61 5.41 24.64
N TYR A 423 33.65 5.17 25.55
CA TYR A 423 32.22 5.27 25.24
C TYR A 423 31.84 6.67 24.81
N LEU A 424 32.17 7.68 25.62
CA LEU A 424 31.91 9.08 25.30
C LEU A 424 32.47 9.47 23.93
N CYS A 425 33.74 9.13 23.67
CA CYS A 425 34.40 9.52 22.42
C CYS A 425 33.81 8.85 21.19
N THR A 426 33.48 7.57 21.30
CA THR A 426 32.84 6.84 20.20
C THR A 426 31.42 7.37 19.96
N GLU A 427 30.62 7.52 21.01
CA GLU A 427 29.24 8.02 20.92
C GLU A 427 29.19 9.45 20.37
N ALA A 428 30.07 10.34 20.83
CA ALA A 428 30.18 11.71 20.32
C ALA A 428 30.60 11.74 18.84
N ARG A 429 31.53 10.88 18.42
CA ARG A 429 31.94 10.77 17.00
C ARG A 429 30.82 10.22 16.12
N LEU A 430 30.08 9.22 16.59
CA LEU A 430 28.98 8.62 15.84
C LEU A 430 27.81 9.59 15.65
N ALA A 431 27.46 10.38 16.67
CA ALA A 431 26.33 11.30 16.60
C ALA A 431 26.69 12.69 16.08
N GLY A 432 27.93 13.14 16.32
CA GLY A 432 28.31 14.54 16.24
C GLY A 432 29.36 14.92 15.21
N ASP A 433 30.19 13.97 14.76
CA ASP A 433 31.30 14.26 13.85
C ASP A 433 30.84 14.34 12.39
N GLN A 434 31.00 15.53 11.80
CA GLN A 434 30.66 15.80 10.40
C GLN A 434 31.52 14.99 9.40
N ARG A 435 32.71 14.54 9.79
CA ARG A 435 33.61 13.75 8.92
C ARG A 435 33.09 12.34 8.68
N LEU A 436 32.40 11.78 9.67
CA LEU A 436 31.87 10.42 9.63
C LEU A 436 30.39 10.40 9.18
N ASP A 437 29.64 11.47 9.44
CA ASP A 437 28.23 11.70 9.09
C ASP A 437 27.33 10.45 9.16
N PHE A 438 27.41 9.72 10.27
CA PHE A 438 26.51 8.60 10.52
C PHE A 438 25.09 9.08 10.87
N MET A 439 24.99 10.11 11.72
CA MET A 439 23.70 10.65 12.19
C MET A 439 23.64 12.18 12.22
N LYS A 440 24.77 12.89 12.09
CA LYS A 440 24.85 14.34 12.30
C LYS A 440 23.89 15.11 11.39
N THR A 441 23.95 14.87 10.08
CA THR A 441 23.03 15.50 9.12
C THR A 441 21.57 15.16 9.43
N GLY A 442 21.30 13.96 9.94
CA GLY A 442 19.96 13.54 10.36
C GLY A 442 19.45 14.31 11.58
N ILE A 443 20.27 14.41 12.62
CA ILE A 443 20.00 15.17 13.86
C ILE A 443 19.77 16.65 13.54
N ASP A 444 20.58 17.25 12.67
CA ASP A 444 20.47 18.66 12.29
C ASP A 444 19.17 18.97 11.56
N LYS A 445 18.63 18.00 10.83
CA LYS A 445 17.37 18.11 10.11
C LYS A 445 16.16 18.03 11.04
N VAL A 446 16.27 17.44 12.24
CA VAL A 446 15.15 17.29 13.18
C VAL A 446 14.50 18.63 13.53
N GLN A 447 15.30 19.69 13.72
CA GLN A 447 14.79 21.02 14.06
C GLN A 447 13.97 21.68 12.93
N GLN A 448 14.09 21.18 11.70
CA GLN A 448 13.37 21.69 10.53
C GLN A 448 12.02 20.98 10.33
N LEU A 449 11.67 19.99 11.17
CA LEU A 449 10.46 19.20 11.05
C LEU A 449 9.33 19.78 11.91
N ASP A 450 8.21 20.11 11.29
CA ASP A 450 7.06 20.72 11.96
C ASP A 450 6.50 19.84 13.09
N VAL A 451 6.45 18.52 12.88
CA VAL A 451 5.99 17.54 13.89
C VAL A 451 6.87 17.55 15.15
N MET A 452 8.19 17.71 14.98
CA MET A 452 9.13 17.74 16.09
C MET A 452 9.10 19.08 16.81
N GLN A 453 9.00 20.19 16.07
CA GLN A 453 8.83 21.52 16.68
C GLN A 453 7.59 21.57 17.58
N ARG A 454 6.48 20.94 17.16
CA ARG A 454 5.25 20.89 17.96
C ARG A 454 5.36 20.00 19.19
N SER A 455 6.15 18.93 19.12
CA SER A 455 6.43 18.09 20.30
C SER A 455 7.12 18.89 21.42
N PHE A 456 7.81 19.99 21.07
CA PHE A 456 8.42 20.95 21.98
C PHE A 456 7.50 22.14 22.36
N GLN A 457 6.23 22.17 21.93
CA GLN A 457 5.32 23.23 22.38
C GLN A 457 5.08 23.12 23.89
N GLY A 458 5.36 24.22 24.60
CA GLY A 458 5.25 24.27 26.06
C GLY A 458 6.50 23.81 26.82
N SER A 459 7.58 23.40 26.14
CA SER A 459 8.88 23.20 26.79
C SER A 459 9.59 24.53 27.05
N GLN A 460 10.48 24.56 28.04
CA GLN A 460 11.30 25.74 28.34
C GLN A 460 12.37 25.98 27.27
N VAL A 461 12.99 24.90 26.80
CA VAL A 461 13.98 24.92 25.73
C VAL A 461 13.29 24.68 24.40
N GLN A 462 13.56 25.52 23.40
CA GLN A 462 13.10 25.25 22.03
C GLN A 462 14.00 24.23 21.35
N LEU A 463 13.45 23.46 20.40
CA LEU A 463 14.20 22.42 19.68
C LEU A 463 15.47 22.97 19.00
N ALA A 464 15.42 24.18 18.43
CA ALA A 464 16.59 24.82 17.82
C ALA A 464 17.70 25.14 18.84
N ASP A 465 17.33 25.54 20.06
CA ASP A 465 18.29 25.81 21.13
C ASP A 465 18.90 24.52 21.67
N ALA A 466 18.10 23.44 21.76
CA ALA A 466 18.59 22.11 22.12
C ALA A 466 19.60 21.57 21.10
N THR A 467 19.33 21.70 19.79
CA THR A 467 20.28 21.31 18.74
C THR A 467 21.56 22.12 18.83
N ARG A 468 21.48 23.44 19.03
CA ARG A 468 22.66 24.30 19.19
C ARG A 468 23.47 23.95 20.44
N TYR A 469 22.79 23.59 21.53
CA TYR A 469 23.43 23.12 22.76
C TYR A 469 24.23 21.84 22.48
N PHE A 470 23.61 20.86 21.83
CA PHE A 470 24.25 19.62 21.42
C PHE A 470 25.48 19.86 20.53
N ASP A 471 25.35 20.70 19.50
CA ASP A 471 26.44 20.98 18.55
C ASP A 471 27.70 21.49 19.27
N LYS A 472 27.54 22.46 20.17
CA LYS A 472 28.66 23.05 20.93
C LYS A 472 29.33 22.04 21.86
N VAL A 473 28.53 21.23 22.56
CA VAL A 473 29.07 20.19 23.45
C VAL A 473 29.79 19.13 22.63
N SER A 474 29.20 18.71 21.51
CA SER A 474 29.78 17.70 20.63
C SER A 474 31.11 18.16 20.04
N GLU A 475 31.21 19.40 19.54
CA GLU A 475 32.46 19.96 19.02
C GLU A 475 33.57 19.93 20.08
N THR A 476 33.25 20.36 21.31
CA THR A 476 34.18 20.39 22.43
C THR A 476 34.67 18.99 22.81
N VAL A 477 33.74 18.04 22.90
CA VAL A 477 34.03 16.65 23.29
C VAL A 477 34.84 15.93 22.22
N VAL A 478 34.50 16.09 20.94
CA VAL A 478 35.27 15.49 19.83
C VAL A 478 36.70 16.03 19.82
N ALA A 479 36.91 17.31 20.12
CA ALA A 479 38.25 17.88 20.27
C ALA A 479 39.03 17.24 21.43
N PHE A 480 38.39 16.97 22.58
CA PHE A 480 39.03 16.22 23.67
C PHE A 480 39.41 14.81 23.24
N CYS A 481 38.53 14.12 22.52
CA CYS A 481 38.78 12.76 22.04
C CYS A 481 39.95 12.67 21.06
N ASP A 482 40.11 13.66 20.17
CA ASP A 482 41.26 13.74 19.27
C ASP A 482 42.58 13.91 20.06
N SER A 483 42.56 14.66 21.17
CA SER A 483 43.72 14.77 22.07
C SER A 483 44.01 13.47 22.82
N LEU A 484 43.00 12.79 23.35
CA LEU A 484 43.16 11.50 24.06
C LEU A 484 43.72 10.40 23.16
N GLU A 485 43.33 10.40 21.88
CA GLU A 485 43.88 9.49 20.88
C GLU A 485 45.36 9.78 20.60
N ARG A 486 45.76 11.06 20.50
CA ARG A 486 47.18 11.46 20.38
C ARG A 486 48.00 11.05 21.60
N GLU A 487 47.41 11.10 22.80
CA GLU A 487 48.02 10.63 24.04
C GLU A 487 48.09 9.09 24.16
N LYS A 488 47.58 8.35 23.17
CA LYS A 488 47.58 6.89 23.12
C LYS A 488 46.90 6.24 24.34
N ILE A 489 45.88 6.89 24.89
CA ILE A 489 45.10 6.40 26.04
C ILE A 489 44.52 4.99 25.77
N TRP A 490 44.16 4.69 24.53
CA TRP A 490 43.56 3.41 24.16
C TRP A 490 44.58 2.27 23.99
N ASN A 491 45.87 2.59 23.82
CA ASN A 491 46.94 1.63 23.51
C ASN A 491 47.75 1.20 24.75
N ALA A 492 47.18 1.31 25.94
CA ALA A 492 47.84 0.87 27.16
C ALA A 492 48.01 -0.65 27.19
N ALA A 493 49.18 -1.13 27.62
CA ALA A 493 49.47 -2.56 27.70
C ALA A 493 48.45 -3.29 28.59
N GLY A 494 47.84 -4.36 28.06
CA GLY A 494 46.85 -5.17 28.79
C GLY A 494 45.45 -4.57 28.89
N TYR A 495 45.19 -3.40 28.29
CA TYR A 495 43.86 -2.81 28.24
C TYR A 495 43.07 -3.34 27.02
N THR A 496 41.83 -3.77 27.26
CA THR A 496 40.85 -4.06 26.22
C THR A 496 39.54 -3.40 26.62
N VAL A 497 38.94 -2.66 25.68
CA VAL A 497 37.70 -1.93 25.93
C VAL A 497 36.59 -2.93 26.23
N ASN A 498 35.93 -2.76 27.37
CA ASN A 498 34.69 -3.49 27.63
C ASN A 498 33.57 -2.92 26.74
N ARG A 499 33.16 -3.60 25.67
CA ARG A 499 32.13 -3.04 24.75
C ARG A 499 30.70 -3.08 25.30
N SER A 500 30.46 -3.66 26.48
CA SER A 500 29.11 -3.76 27.03
C SER A 500 28.51 -2.43 27.52
N GLY A 501 29.36 -1.47 27.92
CA GLY A 501 28.97 -0.18 28.53
C GLY A 501 28.54 0.92 27.57
N PHE A 502 28.56 0.68 26.26
CA PHE A 502 27.92 1.54 25.27
C PHE A 502 26.41 1.64 25.48
N HIS A 503 25.84 2.80 25.19
CA HIS A 503 24.38 2.91 25.06
C HIS A 503 23.86 1.93 23.99
N ALA A 504 22.62 1.46 24.16
CA ALA A 504 22.06 0.43 23.30
C ALA A 504 22.06 0.83 21.80
N TRP A 505 21.78 2.10 21.48
CA TRP A 505 21.89 2.64 20.12
C TRP A 505 23.30 2.52 19.54
N ALA A 506 24.35 2.80 20.33
CA ALA A 506 25.72 2.72 19.88
C ALA A 506 26.16 1.26 19.72
N ARG A 507 25.72 0.36 20.60
CA ARG A 507 25.95 -1.09 20.44
C ARG A 507 25.32 -1.63 19.16
N GLU A 508 24.09 -1.21 18.86
CA GLU A 508 23.39 -1.59 17.65
C GLU A 508 24.17 -1.15 16.40
N LEU A 509 24.61 0.11 16.35
CA LEU A 509 25.37 0.64 15.21
C LEU A 509 26.75 -0.04 15.04
N LEU A 510 27.40 -0.39 16.15
CA LEU A 510 28.70 -1.05 16.17
C LEU A 510 28.63 -2.59 16.00
N GLY A 511 27.43 -3.17 15.93
CA GLY A 511 27.25 -4.62 15.83
C GLY A 511 27.69 -5.39 17.09
N VAL A 512 27.60 -4.76 18.27
CA VAL A 512 27.95 -5.37 19.56
C VAL A 512 26.75 -6.13 20.10
N ALA A 513 26.93 -7.41 20.44
CA ALA A 513 25.87 -8.24 20.99
C ALA A 513 25.30 -7.64 22.30
N PRO A 514 23.97 -7.66 22.50
CA PRO A 514 23.38 -7.23 23.75
C PRO A 514 23.85 -8.12 24.91
N PRO A 515 23.98 -7.58 26.14
CA PRO A 515 24.36 -8.37 27.31
C PRO A 515 23.35 -9.50 27.55
N ALA A 516 23.83 -10.66 28.01
CA ALA A 516 23.02 -11.87 28.22
C ALA A 516 21.87 -11.71 29.23
N THR A 517 21.87 -10.63 30.02
CA THR A 517 20.80 -10.26 30.96
C THR A 517 20.39 -8.80 30.73
N ILE A 518 19.09 -8.57 30.55
CA ILE A 518 18.47 -7.24 30.32
C ILE A 518 18.56 -6.35 31.59
N ALA A 519 18.89 -6.94 32.75
CA ALA A 519 18.65 -6.34 34.08
C ALA A 519 19.81 -5.54 34.71
N ALA A 520 20.97 -5.40 34.06
CA ALA A 520 22.05 -4.58 34.59
C ALA A 520 22.36 -3.44 33.63
N ASP A 521 21.60 -2.34 33.70
CA ASP A 521 22.11 -1.06 33.24
C ASP A 521 23.46 -0.84 33.92
N ILE A 522 24.53 -0.83 33.12
CA ILE A 522 25.88 -0.59 33.62
C ILE A 522 25.86 0.77 34.29
N GLN A 523 26.02 0.76 35.61
CA GLN A 523 26.00 1.98 36.39
C GLN A 523 27.21 2.83 35.97
N PRO A 524 27.00 4.09 35.57
CA PRO A 524 28.10 4.95 35.15
C PRO A 524 29.11 5.10 36.28
N MET A 525 30.39 5.20 35.94
CA MET A 525 31.43 5.44 36.94
C MET A 525 31.13 6.73 37.71
N LYS A 526 31.10 6.63 39.05
CA LYS A 526 30.96 7.79 39.94
C LYS A 526 32.33 8.41 40.18
N PHE A 527 32.44 9.72 39.94
CA PHE A 527 33.66 10.51 40.20
C PHE A 527 33.53 11.38 41.46
N GLY A 528 32.53 11.10 42.31
CA GLY A 528 32.19 11.89 43.50
C GLY A 528 30.68 11.95 43.71
N ALA A 529 30.21 13.09 44.24
CA ALA A 529 28.79 13.41 44.25
C ALA A 529 28.25 13.50 42.80
N PRO A 530 27.00 13.09 42.54
CA PRO A 530 26.40 13.23 41.22
C PRO A 530 26.44 14.68 40.74
N LEU A 531 26.67 14.89 39.44
CA LEU A 531 26.73 16.24 38.87
C LEU A 531 25.36 16.91 38.85
N LEU A 532 24.30 16.15 38.55
CA LEU A 532 22.92 16.64 38.60
C LEU A 532 22.04 15.67 39.38
N VAL A 533 21.19 16.22 40.24
CA VAL A 533 20.21 15.51 41.06
C VAL A 533 18.85 16.22 40.99
N TRP A 534 17.76 15.49 41.24
CA TRP A 534 16.41 16.07 41.30
C TRP A 534 16.21 16.94 42.54
N ASP A 535 16.73 16.48 43.67
CA ASP A 535 16.67 17.14 44.97
C ASP A 535 18.08 17.27 45.56
N ALA A 536 18.59 18.50 45.63
CA ALA A 536 19.91 18.80 46.20
C ALA A 536 20.04 18.40 47.68
N THR A 537 18.94 18.18 48.40
CA THR A 537 18.95 17.75 49.81
C THR A 537 19.09 16.24 49.98
N ARG A 538 18.91 15.45 48.91
CA ARG A 538 18.87 13.98 48.93
C ARG A 538 19.93 13.33 48.05
N VAL A 539 21.12 13.93 47.98
CA VAL A 539 22.18 13.59 47.01
C VAL A 539 22.56 12.09 47.01
N SER A 540 22.41 11.40 48.14
CA SER A 540 22.73 9.98 48.32
C SER A 540 21.60 9.00 47.97
N ASP A 541 20.38 9.48 47.72
CA ASP A 541 19.21 8.62 47.56
C ASP A 541 19.25 7.86 46.21
N PRO A 542 19.05 6.52 46.21
CA PRO A 542 18.94 5.74 44.97
C PRO A 542 17.70 6.21 44.18
N GLY A 543 17.94 6.83 43.02
CA GLY A 543 16.89 7.39 42.16
C GLY A 543 16.85 8.92 42.12
N ASN A 544 17.61 9.61 42.98
CA ASN A 544 17.69 11.07 42.96
C ASN A 544 18.74 11.63 41.97
N SER A 545 19.63 10.78 41.46
CA SER A 545 20.66 11.17 40.48
C SER A 545 20.08 11.27 39.07
N ILE A 546 20.25 12.42 38.43
CA ILE A 546 19.94 12.67 37.02
C ILE A 546 21.13 12.24 36.15
N CYS A 547 22.34 12.66 36.53
CA CYS A 547 23.58 12.16 35.97
C CYS A 547 24.73 12.11 36.99
N ALA A 548 25.49 11.02 36.94
CA ALA A 548 26.51 10.68 37.93
C ALA A 548 27.81 11.48 37.77
N SER A 549 28.08 11.99 36.56
CA SER A 549 29.29 12.74 36.22
C SER A 549 29.07 13.58 34.96
N ALA A 550 30.01 14.47 34.65
CA ALA A 550 29.96 15.25 33.41
C ALA A 550 30.01 14.38 32.15
N ILE A 551 30.73 13.25 32.21
CA ILE A 551 30.75 12.25 31.15
C ILE A 551 29.35 11.65 30.95
N ASP A 552 28.70 11.21 32.05
CA ASP A 552 27.34 10.64 32.00
C ASP A 552 26.30 11.67 31.50
N CYS A 553 26.35 12.92 31.97
CA CYS A 553 25.44 13.96 31.47
C CYS A 553 25.62 14.20 29.96
N THR A 554 26.87 14.19 29.48
CA THR A 554 27.18 14.37 28.05
C THR A 554 26.69 13.20 27.21
N ARG A 555 26.89 11.96 27.67
CA ARG A 555 26.40 10.76 26.98
C ARG A 555 24.87 10.73 26.93
N ARG A 556 24.18 11.14 28.01
CA ARG A 556 22.71 11.31 28.05
C ARG A 556 22.20 12.41 27.12
N LEU A 557 22.95 13.51 26.97
CA LEU A 557 22.65 14.55 25.98
C LEU A 557 22.72 13.99 24.56
N ILE A 558 23.80 13.28 24.23
CA ILE A 558 23.97 12.62 22.92
C ILE A 558 22.82 11.64 22.69
N LYS A 559 22.52 10.77 23.68
CA LYS A 559 21.40 9.83 23.61
C LYS A 559 20.08 10.54 23.35
N SER A 560 19.79 11.65 24.05
CA SER A 560 18.54 12.40 23.88
C SER A 560 18.37 12.92 22.45
N MET A 561 19.45 13.41 21.82
CA MET A 561 19.41 13.85 20.42
C MET A 561 19.25 12.69 19.44
N VAL A 562 19.88 11.55 19.71
CA VAL A 562 19.69 10.31 18.93
C VAL A 562 18.25 9.81 19.05
N ASP A 563 17.66 9.82 20.24
CA ASP A 563 16.26 9.45 20.46
C ASP A 563 15.30 10.37 19.69
N LEU A 564 15.55 11.69 19.66
CA LEU A 564 14.75 12.63 18.88
C LEU A 564 14.87 12.39 17.37
N TYR A 565 16.08 12.14 16.87
CA TYR A 565 16.30 11.76 15.48
C TYR A 565 15.60 10.44 15.14
N ALA A 566 15.65 9.47 16.05
CA ALA A 566 15.01 8.19 15.88
C ALA A 566 13.49 8.31 15.73
N VAL A 567 12.87 9.07 16.64
CA VAL A 567 11.42 9.28 16.62
C VAL A 567 10.99 10.09 15.40
N ALA A 568 11.79 11.07 14.97
CA ALA A 568 11.49 11.91 13.82
C ALA A 568 11.22 11.13 12.52
N LYS A 569 11.82 9.94 12.34
CA LYS A 569 11.60 9.08 11.17
C LYS A 569 10.19 8.50 11.06
N TYR A 570 9.49 8.36 12.18
CA TYR A 570 8.14 7.77 12.26
C TYR A 570 7.13 8.71 12.94
N ALA A 571 7.49 9.98 13.12
CA ALA A 571 6.72 10.91 13.91
C ALA A 571 5.33 11.17 13.32
N ASP A 572 5.21 11.26 11.99
CA ASP A 572 3.90 11.46 11.35
C ASP A 572 2.92 10.30 11.60
N ALA A 573 3.43 9.08 11.80
CA ALA A 573 2.62 7.89 12.04
C ALA A 573 2.16 7.71 13.50
N PHE A 574 3.02 8.09 14.45
CA PHE A 574 2.81 7.80 15.88
C PHE A 574 2.59 9.04 16.75
N LEU A 575 3.00 10.22 16.27
CA LEU A 575 2.75 11.50 16.91
C LEU A 575 1.87 12.37 16.00
N PRO A 576 0.67 11.89 15.59
CA PRO A 576 -0.16 12.58 14.64
C PRO A 576 -0.52 13.96 15.18
N VAL A 577 -0.31 14.95 14.32
CA VAL A 577 -0.33 16.36 14.68
C VAL A 577 -1.61 17.06 14.22
N ASN A 578 -2.36 16.39 13.36
CA ASN A 578 -3.48 16.95 12.62
C ASN A 578 -4.79 16.46 13.21
N SER A 579 -5.78 17.35 13.27
CA SER A 579 -7.17 17.04 13.60
C SER A 579 -7.88 16.34 12.45
N THR A 580 -7.19 15.44 11.74
CA THR A 580 -7.74 14.68 10.61
C THR A 580 -7.51 13.19 10.85
N VAL A 581 -8.52 12.39 10.50
CA VAL A 581 -8.46 10.94 10.57
C VAL A 581 -7.33 10.38 9.71
N SER A 582 -6.57 9.43 10.27
CA SER A 582 -5.45 8.78 9.58
C SER A 582 -5.93 7.82 8.48
N THR A 583 -5.21 7.79 7.34
CA THR A 583 -5.59 6.96 6.18
C THR A 583 -4.46 6.13 5.56
N PRO A 584 -3.90 5.17 6.29
CA PRO A 584 -2.79 4.34 5.82
C PRO A 584 -3.22 3.30 4.77
N ASP A 585 -2.37 3.07 3.78
CA ASP A 585 -2.52 2.05 2.74
C ASP A 585 -2.12 0.65 3.26
N VAL A 586 -2.81 0.18 4.30
CA VAL A 586 -2.47 -1.09 4.99
C VAL A 586 -2.55 -2.29 4.04
N PHE A 587 -3.59 -2.40 3.20
CA PHE A 587 -3.72 -3.52 2.27
C PHE A 587 -2.98 -3.33 0.93
N ASN A 588 -2.33 -2.18 0.72
CA ASN A 588 -1.69 -1.85 -0.56
C ASN A 588 -0.18 -1.57 -0.40
N PRO A 589 0.69 -2.59 -0.52
CA PRO A 589 2.14 -2.44 -0.44
C PRO A 589 2.78 -1.76 -1.66
N TYR A 590 2.00 -1.31 -2.63
CA TYR A 590 2.49 -0.69 -3.86
C TYR A 590 2.27 0.81 -3.94
N ALA A 591 1.54 1.40 -2.99
CA ALA A 591 1.34 2.85 -2.92
C ALA A 591 2.66 3.62 -2.81
N ASP A 592 3.50 3.23 -1.84
CA ASP A 592 4.84 3.78 -1.61
C ASP A 592 5.85 3.37 -2.69
N LEU A 593 5.89 2.09 -3.08
CA LEU A 593 6.84 1.58 -4.09
C LEU A 593 6.69 2.29 -5.44
N LYS A 594 5.45 2.58 -5.85
CA LYS A 594 5.18 3.30 -7.11
C LYS A 594 5.45 4.79 -6.96
N ALA A 595 5.00 5.41 -5.87
CA ALA A 595 5.24 6.83 -5.62
C ALA A 595 6.74 7.17 -5.61
N CYS A 596 7.56 6.29 -5.01
CA CYS A 596 9.02 6.42 -4.98
C CYS A 596 9.75 5.82 -6.19
N LYS A 597 9.03 5.38 -7.22
CA LYS A 597 9.57 4.80 -8.47
C LYS A 597 10.46 3.56 -8.26
N VAL A 598 10.31 2.87 -7.13
CA VAL A 598 11.01 1.60 -6.84
C VAL A 598 10.43 0.46 -7.68
N TYR A 599 9.13 0.52 -7.98
CA TYR A 599 8.45 -0.43 -8.86
C TYR A 599 7.79 0.27 -10.06
N ASP A 600 7.98 -0.31 -11.25
CA ASP A 600 7.32 0.13 -12.48
C ASP A 600 6.42 -1.00 -13.04
N PRO A 601 5.08 -0.86 -12.97
CA PRO A 601 4.16 -1.90 -13.42
C PRO A 601 4.15 -2.07 -14.95
N TRP A 602 4.66 -1.10 -15.72
CA TRP A 602 4.68 -1.17 -17.17
C TRP A 602 5.99 -1.72 -17.74
N TYR A 603 6.97 -1.98 -16.87
CA TYR A 603 8.30 -2.39 -17.29
C TYR A 603 8.28 -3.64 -18.17
N GLN A 604 7.63 -4.73 -17.74
CA GLN A 604 7.61 -5.97 -18.52
C GLN A 604 6.87 -5.82 -19.84
N THR A 605 5.81 -5.02 -19.88
CA THR A 605 5.10 -4.69 -21.13
C THR A 605 6.03 -3.97 -22.10
N ARG A 606 6.81 -2.99 -21.62
CA ARG A 606 7.80 -2.26 -22.43
C ARG A 606 8.96 -3.15 -22.85
N ARG A 607 9.50 -3.99 -21.95
CA ARG A 607 10.55 -4.97 -22.24
C ARG A 607 10.11 -5.97 -23.30
N ALA A 608 8.90 -6.51 -23.21
CA ALA A 608 8.36 -7.42 -24.22
C ALA A 608 8.27 -6.75 -25.60
N ASN A 609 7.80 -5.49 -25.68
CA ASN A 609 7.72 -4.74 -26.93
C ASN A 609 9.12 -4.42 -27.49
N LYS A 610 10.06 -3.96 -26.65
CA LYS A 610 11.45 -3.67 -27.06
C LYS A 610 12.16 -4.94 -27.54
N ARG A 611 11.96 -6.06 -26.83
CA ARG A 611 12.52 -7.36 -27.22
C ARG A 611 11.94 -7.85 -28.55
N LEU A 612 10.63 -7.69 -28.77
CA LEU A 612 10.03 -8.01 -30.08
C LEU A 612 10.66 -7.18 -31.20
N MET A 613 10.86 -5.87 -31.01
CA MET A 613 11.51 -5.02 -32.02
C MET A 613 12.96 -5.45 -32.29
N ALA A 614 13.72 -5.80 -31.24
CA ALA A 614 15.07 -6.33 -31.39
C ALA A 614 15.08 -7.69 -32.11
N ASP A 615 14.14 -8.59 -31.77
CA ASP A 615 13.99 -9.90 -32.42
C ASP A 615 13.57 -9.76 -33.89
N LEU A 616 12.72 -8.78 -34.24
CA LEU A 616 12.34 -8.47 -35.63
C LEU A 616 13.52 -7.88 -36.42
N ALA A 617 14.29 -6.97 -35.83
CA ALA A 617 15.52 -6.45 -36.44
C ALA A 617 16.54 -7.58 -36.68
N SER A 618 16.73 -8.46 -35.69
CA SER A 618 17.53 -9.68 -35.83
C SER A 618 16.98 -10.60 -36.91
N THR A 619 15.66 -10.76 -37.04
CA THR A 619 15.02 -11.57 -38.09
C THR A 619 15.32 -11.02 -39.49
N ALA A 620 15.29 -9.70 -39.67
CA ALA A 620 15.65 -9.05 -40.93
C ALA A 620 17.14 -9.24 -41.28
N LEU A 621 18.03 -9.04 -40.31
CA LEU A 621 19.47 -9.27 -40.49
C LEU A 621 19.80 -10.74 -40.78
N PHE A 622 19.08 -11.67 -40.16
CA PHE A 622 19.24 -13.11 -40.34
C PHE A 622 18.70 -13.60 -41.69
N GLY A 623 17.59 -13.02 -42.17
CA GLY A 623 17.00 -13.36 -43.45
C GLY A 623 17.87 -13.00 -44.66
N TRP A 624 18.78 -12.03 -44.49
CA TRP A 624 19.64 -11.49 -45.56
C TRP A 624 21.07 -12.10 -45.57
N ASN A 625 21.56 -12.62 -44.44
CA ASN A 625 22.95 -13.07 -44.31
C ASN A 625 23.11 -14.59 -44.47
N ALA A 626 24.18 -15.01 -45.16
CA ALA A 626 24.55 -16.42 -45.30
C ALA A 626 25.00 -17.06 -43.97
N LEU A 627 25.64 -16.26 -43.10
CA LEU A 627 25.99 -16.60 -41.73
C LEU A 627 24.82 -16.23 -40.78
N PRO A 628 24.23 -17.20 -40.07
CA PRO A 628 23.16 -16.95 -39.11
C PRO A 628 23.68 -16.22 -37.85
N LEU A 629 23.76 -14.89 -37.95
CA LEU A 629 24.06 -13.97 -36.85
C LEU A 629 22.74 -13.43 -36.27
N TYR A 630 22.54 -13.55 -34.97
CA TYR A 630 21.42 -12.89 -34.29
C TYR A 630 21.85 -12.24 -32.99
N ILE A 631 21.19 -11.13 -32.67
CA ILE A 631 21.41 -10.35 -31.46
C ILE A 631 20.33 -10.76 -30.48
N ASP A 632 20.71 -11.34 -29.34
CA ASP A 632 19.78 -11.59 -28.23
C ASP A 632 19.95 -10.49 -27.19
N VAL A 633 18.94 -9.62 -27.11
CA VAL A 633 18.92 -8.48 -26.19
C VAL A 633 18.07 -8.83 -24.98
N ASP A 634 18.60 -8.54 -23.79
CA ASP A 634 17.81 -8.46 -22.59
C ASP A 634 17.91 -7.07 -21.95
N PHE A 635 16.87 -6.68 -21.21
CA PHE A 635 16.79 -5.40 -20.53
C PHE A 635 16.62 -5.65 -19.03
N LYS A 636 17.44 -4.99 -18.22
CA LYS A 636 17.29 -4.98 -16.76
C LYS A 636 16.52 -3.74 -16.31
N PRO A 637 15.55 -3.87 -15.39
CA PRO A 637 14.74 -2.75 -14.95
C PRO A 637 15.61 -1.67 -14.30
N PRO A 638 15.22 -0.39 -14.43
CA PRO A 638 15.84 0.65 -13.62
C PRO A 638 15.67 0.31 -12.14
N LYS A 639 16.70 0.56 -11.34
CA LYS A 639 16.68 0.29 -9.89
C LYS A 639 16.92 1.57 -9.12
N VAL A 640 16.08 1.87 -8.15
CA VAL A 640 16.34 2.92 -7.17
C VAL A 640 17.43 2.43 -6.23
N THR A 641 18.53 3.18 -6.12
CA THR A 641 19.67 2.81 -5.26
C THR A 641 19.61 3.49 -3.91
N SER A 642 19.02 4.68 -3.83
CA SER A 642 18.87 5.46 -2.61
C SER A 642 17.79 6.53 -2.78
N LEU A 643 17.26 7.01 -1.65
CA LEU A 643 16.32 8.13 -1.60
C LEU A 643 17.01 9.32 -0.93
N ASN A 644 17.14 10.43 -1.66
CA ASN A 644 17.75 11.64 -1.11
C ASN A 644 16.67 12.48 -0.40
N ALA A 645 16.83 12.68 0.90
CA ALA A 645 15.92 13.49 1.70
C ALA A 645 16.13 15.00 1.49
N MET A 646 15.11 15.69 0.99
CA MET A 646 15.02 17.14 0.86
C MET A 646 13.92 17.68 1.77
N ILE A 647 14.16 18.83 2.41
CA ILE A 647 13.16 19.46 3.26
C ILE A 647 12.43 20.54 2.46
N LYS A 648 11.11 20.44 2.38
CA LYS A 648 10.23 21.40 1.72
C LYS A 648 9.05 21.68 2.64
N ASN A 649 8.89 22.94 3.05
CA ASN A 649 7.79 23.40 3.93
C ASN A 649 7.66 22.57 5.22
N GLY A 650 8.77 22.34 5.94
CA GLY A 650 8.74 21.60 7.22
C GLY A 650 8.55 20.08 7.10
N ALA A 651 8.43 19.55 5.88
CA ALA A 651 8.26 18.13 5.60
C ALA A 651 9.41 17.56 4.75
N VAL A 652 9.73 16.28 4.95
CA VAL A 652 10.77 15.58 4.17
C VAL A 652 10.14 14.99 2.91
N LYS A 653 10.62 15.44 1.74
CA LYS A 653 10.34 14.82 0.45
C LYS A 653 11.57 14.07 -0.06
N PHE A 654 11.35 12.96 -0.73
CA PHE A 654 12.44 12.14 -1.24
C PHE A 654 12.60 12.26 -2.76
N ASP A 655 13.84 12.41 -3.22
CA ASP A 655 14.19 12.31 -4.63
C ASP A 655 14.91 10.97 -4.90
N PRO A 656 14.33 10.06 -5.72
CA PRO A 656 14.92 8.76 -5.99
C PRO A 656 16.13 8.86 -6.91
N LYS A 657 17.27 8.34 -6.45
CA LYS A 657 18.46 8.13 -7.29
C LYS A 657 18.29 6.83 -8.08
N ILE A 658 18.09 6.95 -9.39
CA ILE A 658 17.77 5.83 -10.27
C ILE A 658 19.02 5.39 -11.06
N GLN A 659 19.41 4.14 -10.90
CA GLN A 659 20.30 3.47 -11.84
C GLN A 659 19.52 3.18 -13.12
N LYS A 660 19.94 3.78 -14.24
CA LYS A 660 19.29 3.64 -15.55
C LYS A 660 19.23 2.18 -16.02
N GLU A 661 18.21 1.88 -16.81
CA GLU A 661 18.02 0.59 -17.51
C GLU A 661 19.31 0.19 -18.22
N LYS A 662 19.77 -1.05 -18.00
CA LYS A 662 20.92 -1.61 -18.69
C LYS A 662 20.44 -2.56 -19.78
N MET A 663 20.94 -2.36 -20.98
CA MET A 663 20.77 -3.29 -22.09
C MET A 663 21.90 -4.31 -22.06
N GLU A 664 21.54 -5.58 -21.99
CA GLU A 664 22.47 -6.71 -22.03
C GLU A 664 22.36 -7.36 -23.40
N VAL A 665 23.41 -7.22 -24.18
CA VAL A 665 23.46 -7.72 -25.55
C VAL A 665 24.36 -8.95 -25.57
N ALA A 666 23.87 -10.02 -26.18
CA ALA A 666 24.70 -11.14 -26.61
C ALA A 666 24.60 -11.26 -28.13
N LEU A 667 25.75 -11.38 -28.79
CA LEU A 667 25.83 -11.72 -30.20
C LEU A 667 25.99 -13.23 -30.32
N LEU A 668 25.08 -13.89 -31.04
CA LEU A 668 25.15 -15.31 -31.31
C LEU A 668 25.42 -15.52 -32.80
N ALA A 669 26.46 -16.30 -33.08
CA ALA A 669 26.83 -16.77 -34.41
C ALA A 669 26.61 -18.29 -34.47
N ASP A 670 25.71 -18.73 -35.33
CA ASP A 670 25.49 -20.16 -35.58
C ASP A 670 26.27 -20.57 -36.83
N PHE A 671 27.20 -21.51 -36.70
CA PHE A 671 28.02 -22.03 -37.79
C PHE A 671 27.48 -23.34 -38.35
N GLY A 672 26.36 -23.85 -37.82
CA GLY A 672 25.74 -25.11 -38.21
C GLY A 672 25.55 -25.29 -39.72
N PRO A 673 24.98 -24.30 -40.43
CA PRO A 673 24.75 -24.41 -41.87
C PRO A 673 26.02 -24.38 -42.73
N LEU A 674 27.16 -23.92 -42.21
CA LEU A 674 28.43 -23.84 -42.93
C LEU A 674 29.35 -25.03 -42.67
N LEU A 675 29.32 -25.57 -41.45
CA LEU A 675 30.23 -26.64 -41.02
C LEU A 675 29.58 -28.04 -41.07
N GLY A 676 28.29 -28.13 -41.41
CA GLY A 676 27.55 -29.40 -41.42
C GLY A 676 27.33 -30.02 -40.02
N ALA A 677 27.78 -29.33 -38.96
CA ALA A 677 27.65 -29.73 -37.57
C ALA A 677 27.14 -28.54 -36.74
N PRO A 678 26.11 -28.70 -35.88
CA PRO A 678 25.46 -27.58 -35.21
C PRO A 678 26.35 -27.01 -34.10
N CYS A 679 27.15 -26.02 -34.46
CA CYS A 679 28.06 -25.32 -33.56
C CYS A 679 27.68 -23.84 -33.47
N ALA A 680 27.52 -23.32 -32.26
CA ALA A 680 27.14 -21.94 -32.01
C ALA A 680 28.13 -21.25 -31.06
N VAL A 681 28.47 -20.00 -31.37
CA VAL A 681 29.33 -19.15 -30.55
C VAL A 681 28.52 -17.97 -30.05
N SER A 682 28.54 -17.73 -28.73
CA SER A 682 27.88 -16.61 -28.08
C SER A 682 28.91 -15.68 -27.45
N ILE A 683 28.95 -14.44 -27.91
CA ILE A 683 29.80 -13.39 -27.35
C ILE A 683 28.93 -12.42 -26.58
N ALA A 684 29.17 -12.31 -25.27
CA ALA A 684 28.48 -11.38 -24.39
C ALA A 684 29.45 -10.28 -23.95
N PRO A 685 29.45 -9.09 -24.60
CA PRO A 685 30.32 -7.98 -24.20
C PRO A 685 30.11 -7.54 -22.73
N ASN A 686 28.91 -7.75 -22.18
CA ASN A 686 28.59 -7.48 -20.79
C ASN A 686 28.42 -8.82 -20.04
N SER A 687 29.21 -9.07 -18.99
CA SER A 687 29.32 -10.35 -18.27
C SER A 687 28.08 -10.78 -17.46
N ALA A 688 26.90 -10.22 -17.76
CA ALA A 688 25.75 -10.23 -16.85
C ALA A 688 24.55 -11.03 -17.36
N LYS A 689 24.67 -11.64 -18.54
CA LYS A 689 23.64 -12.48 -19.16
C LYS A 689 24.09 -13.94 -19.21
N ASP A 690 23.28 -14.84 -18.67
CA ASP A 690 23.53 -16.28 -18.71
C ASP A 690 23.47 -16.80 -20.16
N PHE A 691 24.38 -17.72 -20.48
CA PHE A 691 24.49 -18.31 -21.80
C PHE A 691 23.42 -19.39 -21.99
N SER A 692 22.30 -19.07 -22.66
CA SER A 692 21.26 -20.05 -22.98
C SER A 692 21.47 -20.64 -24.39
N PHE A 693 22.13 -21.78 -24.50
CA PHE A 693 22.06 -22.63 -25.69
C PHE A 693 20.82 -23.54 -25.53
N TYR A 694 19.92 -23.60 -26.53
CA TYR A 694 18.90 -24.65 -26.54
C TYR A 694 19.58 -25.95 -26.97
N ALA A 695 20.02 -26.75 -26.00
CA ALA A 695 20.63 -28.04 -26.23
C ALA A 695 19.57 -29.16 -26.14
N PHE A 696 19.63 -30.13 -27.04
CA PHE A 696 19.02 -31.44 -26.78
C PHE A 696 19.82 -32.14 -25.67
N ASN A 697 19.13 -32.70 -24.68
CA ASN A 697 19.79 -33.46 -23.60
C ASN A 697 20.63 -34.60 -24.19
N GLY A 698 21.94 -34.62 -23.89
CA GLY A 698 22.85 -35.74 -24.18
C GLY A 698 23.92 -35.53 -25.27
N ILE A 699 23.89 -34.44 -26.05
CA ILE A 699 24.87 -34.18 -27.13
C ILE A 699 25.27 -32.70 -27.18
N SER A 700 25.96 -32.21 -26.16
CA SER A 700 26.50 -30.83 -26.16
C SER A 700 27.85 -30.74 -25.43
N VAL A 701 28.84 -30.13 -26.08
CA VAL A 701 30.13 -29.76 -25.47
C VAL A 701 30.21 -28.23 -25.47
N ASN A 702 30.27 -27.63 -24.28
CA ASN A 702 30.29 -26.18 -24.10
C ASN A 702 31.58 -25.75 -23.39
N TYR A 703 32.24 -24.71 -23.90
CA TYR A 703 33.35 -24.02 -23.25
C TYR A 703 32.94 -22.57 -22.96
N CYS A 704 33.05 -22.18 -21.70
CA CYS A 704 32.68 -20.85 -21.23
C CYS A 704 33.83 -20.20 -20.48
N LYS A 705 34.17 -18.97 -20.86
CA LYS A 705 35.04 -18.10 -20.06
C LYS A 705 34.20 -16.94 -19.53
N ILE A 706 33.84 -17.06 -18.25
CA ILE A 706 33.08 -16.06 -17.49
C ILE A 706 34.09 -15.11 -16.80
N ARG A 707 33.74 -13.83 -16.71
CA ARG A 707 34.51 -12.80 -16.00
C ARG A 707 34.34 -12.98 -14.50
N ASP A 708 35.41 -12.87 -13.71
CA ASP A 708 35.26 -12.70 -12.25
C ASP A 708 34.63 -11.34 -11.92
N ASN A 709 33.86 -11.29 -10.83
CA ASN A 709 33.29 -10.05 -10.32
C ASN A 709 34.43 -9.08 -9.98
N GLY A 710 34.49 -7.94 -10.66
CA GLY A 710 35.50 -6.91 -10.40
C GLY A 710 35.49 -6.48 -8.93
N THR A 711 36.65 -6.05 -8.43
CA THR A 711 36.77 -5.48 -7.10
C THR A 711 36.05 -4.14 -7.02
N VAL A 712 35.17 -4.01 -6.04
CA VAL A 712 34.59 -2.73 -5.65
C VAL A 712 35.64 -1.99 -4.84
N ILE A 713 36.18 -0.91 -5.38
CA ILE A 713 37.12 -0.05 -4.66
C ILE A 713 36.31 1.14 -4.14
N GLY A 714 36.19 1.26 -2.81
CA GLY A 714 35.61 2.43 -2.17
C GLY A 714 36.68 3.49 -2.00
N GLU A 715 36.59 4.60 -2.71
CA GLU A 715 37.51 5.73 -2.53
C GLU A 715 36.98 6.80 -1.56
N SER A 716 35.66 6.88 -1.30
CA SER A 716 35.09 7.81 -0.30
C SER A 716 33.64 7.49 0.12
N ASN A 717 33.17 8.14 1.20
CA ASN A 717 31.83 7.99 1.78
C ASN A 717 30.72 8.15 0.71
N GLY A 718 30.03 7.06 0.40
CA GLY A 718 28.82 7.07 -0.43
C GLY A 718 29.03 6.98 -1.94
N SER A 719 30.27 6.92 -2.45
CA SER A 719 30.53 6.71 -3.89
C SER A 719 31.20 5.37 -4.16
N LEU A 720 30.44 4.44 -4.77
CA LEU A 720 30.97 3.22 -5.36
C LEU A 720 31.33 3.51 -6.81
N GLN A 721 32.62 3.61 -7.14
CA GLN A 721 33.06 3.68 -8.52
C GLN A 721 33.49 2.29 -8.98
N THR A 722 32.72 1.72 -9.90
CA THR A 722 33.15 0.54 -10.66
C THR A 722 34.10 1.01 -11.76
N SER A 723 35.38 0.64 -11.68
CA SER A 723 36.34 0.89 -12.77
C SER A 723 35.82 0.28 -14.08
N PRO A 724 35.93 0.99 -15.23
CA PRO A 724 35.45 0.48 -16.51
C PRO A 724 36.20 -0.78 -16.94
N HIS A 725 35.45 -1.75 -17.46
CA HIS A 725 35.95 -3.07 -17.80
C HIS A 725 36.74 -3.08 -19.11
N VAL A 726 37.93 -3.69 -19.11
CA VAL A 726 38.80 -3.79 -20.30
C VAL A 726 38.65 -5.15 -21.03
N SER A 727 37.90 -6.14 -20.50
CA SER A 727 37.79 -7.50 -21.09
C SER A 727 36.34 -8.01 -21.29
N LYS A 728 36.12 -8.79 -22.36
CA LYS A 728 34.81 -9.34 -22.83
C LYS A 728 34.62 -10.81 -22.38
N SER A 729 33.39 -11.22 -22.05
CA SER A 729 33.04 -12.63 -21.81
C SER A 729 32.69 -13.37 -23.10
N TYR A 730 33.08 -14.64 -23.23
CA TYR A 730 32.75 -15.46 -24.39
C TYR A 730 32.44 -16.91 -24.00
N CYS A 731 31.45 -17.50 -24.65
CA CYS A 731 31.17 -18.93 -24.61
C CYS A 731 31.00 -19.47 -26.02
N GLY A 732 31.61 -20.62 -26.29
CA GLY A 732 31.42 -21.37 -27.53
C GLY A 732 31.05 -22.81 -27.20
N GLY A 733 30.08 -23.36 -27.91
CA GLY A 733 29.69 -24.76 -27.72
C GLY A 733 29.12 -25.37 -29.00
N CYS A 734 29.31 -26.67 -29.17
CA CYS A 734 28.60 -27.42 -30.21
C CYS A 734 27.37 -28.06 -29.56
N SER A 735 26.19 -27.62 -30.00
CA SER A 735 24.89 -28.08 -29.52
C SER A 735 23.93 -28.15 -30.69
N ILE A 736 23.25 -29.28 -30.87
CA ILE A 736 22.13 -29.37 -31.81
C ILE A 736 21.06 -28.39 -31.36
N ASN A 737 20.77 -27.37 -32.17
CA ASN A 737 19.70 -26.43 -31.92
C ASN A 737 18.72 -26.48 -33.12
N PHE A 738 17.44 -26.16 -32.88
CA PHE A 738 16.41 -26.17 -33.93
C PHE A 738 16.74 -25.21 -35.09
N VAL A 739 17.46 -24.13 -34.79
CA VAL A 739 17.91 -23.11 -35.74
C VAL A 739 18.89 -23.66 -36.77
N GLY A 740 19.86 -24.47 -36.33
CA GLY A 740 20.87 -25.11 -37.16
C GLY A 740 20.30 -26.25 -38.00
N VAL A 741 19.30 -26.97 -37.47
CA VAL A 741 18.55 -27.99 -38.23
C VAL A 741 17.70 -27.35 -39.33
N ALA A 742 16.93 -26.31 -39.01
CA ALA A 742 16.17 -25.55 -39.99
C ALA A 742 17.07 -24.82 -41.00
N GLY A 743 18.23 -24.34 -40.54
CA GLY A 743 19.25 -23.71 -41.38
C GLY A 743 19.90 -24.69 -42.35
N GLY A 744 20.22 -25.92 -41.91
CA GLY A 744 20.77 -26.99 -42.74
C GLY A 744 19.78 -27.50 -43.79
N ALA A 745 18.51 -27.70 -43.42
CA ALA A 745 17.44 -28.10 -44.36
C ALA A 745 17.13 -27.04 -45.43
N ALA A 746 17.52 -25.78 -45.19
CA ALA A 746 17.27 -24.67 -46.10
C ALA A 746 18.49 -24.31 -46.97
N VAL A 747 19.68 -24.87 -46.71
CA VAL A 747 20.85 -24.79 -47.60
C VAL A 747 20.73 -25.81 -48.74
N SER A 748 20.00 -26.91 -48.53
CA SER A 748 19.76 -27.95 -49.56
C SER A 748 18.74 -27.55 -50.63
N THR A 749 18.11 -26.37 -50.56
CA THR A 749 17.01 -25.93 -51.46
C THR A 749 17.36 -24.76 -52.40
N GLY A 750 18.64 -24.41 -52.56
CA GLY A 750 19.11 -23.46 -53.57
C GLY A 750 19.42 -22.07 -53.01
N GLY A 751 20.66 -21.61 -53.24
CA GLY A 751 21.27 -20.43 -52.63
C GLY A 751 20.73 -19.08 -53.08
N LEU A 752 19.48 -18.77 -52.71
CA LEU A 752 18.97 -17.40 -52.74
C LEU A 752 19.44 -16.61 -51.49
N PRO A 753 19.80 -15.31 -51.64
CA PRO A 753 20.21 -14.45 -50.52
C PRO A 753 19.07 -14.14 -49.52
N LEU A 754 17.82 -14.45 -49.88
CA LEU A 754 16.65 -14.37 -49.01
C LEU A 754 16.06 -15.77 -48.82
N ASN A 755 16.04 -16.24 -47.58
CA ASN A 755 15.51 -17.57 -47.24
C ASN A 755 14.16 -17.45 -46.49
N PRO A 756 13.03 -17.70 -47.15
CA PRO A 756 11.69 -17.49 -46.58
C PRO A 756 11.38 -18.44 -45.41
N ILE A 757 11.95 -19.65 -45.41
CA ILE A 757 11.76 -20.63 -44.32
C ILE A 757 12.48 -20.15 -43.06
N LYS A 758 13.74 -19.68 -43.20
CA LYS A 758 14.50 -19.08 -42.09
C LYS A 758 13.79 -17.86 -41.51
N LEU A 759 13.31 -16.97 -42.38
CA LEU A 759 12.57 -15.78 -41.98
C LEU A 759 11.27 -16.13 -41.26
N GLY A 760 10.51 -17.10 -41.77
CA GLY A 760 9.26 -17.57 -41.16
C GLY A 760 9.44 -18.19 -39.76
N VAL A 761 10.47 -19.02 -39.57
CA VAL A 761 10.77 -19.64 -38.27
C VAL A 761 11.16 -18.61 -37.21
N TYR A 762 12.00 -17.63 -37.57
CA TYR A 762 12.41 -16.58 -36.64
C TYR A 762 11.27 -15.60 -36.34
N LEU A 763 10.46 -15.26 -37.34
CA LEU A 763 9.25 -14.47 -37.14
C LEU A 763 8.30 -15.20 -36.17
N PHE A 764 8.02 -16.49 -36.40
CA PHE A 764 7.20 -17.29 -35.49
C PHE A 764 7.78 -17.33 -34.07
N ARG A 765 9.10 -17.55 -33.93
CA ARG A 765 9.79 -17.55 -32.64
C ARG A 765 9.65 -16.20 -31.92
N SER A 766 9.82 -15.09 -32.63
CA SER A 766 9.69 -13.74 -32.08
C SER A 766 8.26 -13.47 -31.58
N ILE A 767 7.26 -13.88 -32.36
CA ILE A 767 5.84 -13.80 -32.00
C ILE A 767 5.55 -14.71 -30.79
N HIS A 768 6.04 -15.95 -30.79
CA HIS A 768 5.85 -16.89 -29.69
C HIS A 768 6.47 -16.39 -28.38
N ARG A 769 7.71 -15.87 -28.42
CA ARG A 769 8.37 -15.25 -27.27
C ARG A 769 7.61 -14.03 -26.77
N TYR A 770 7.13 -13.17 -27.68
CA TYR A 770 6.31 -12.02 -27.34
C TYR A 770 4.98 -12.42 -26.67
N ILE A 771 4.26 -13.40 -27.24
CA ILE A 771 3.02 -13.93 -26.67
C ILE A 771 3.29 -14.53 -25.28
N THR A 772 4.36 -15.31 -25.13
CA THR A 772 4.74 -15.92 -23.85
C THR A 772 5.10 -14.87 -22.82
N ALA A 773 5.87 -13.84 -23.19
CA ALA A 773 6.18 -12.72 -22.31
C ALA A 773 4.91 -11.96 -21.89
N LYS A 774 3.93 -11.79 -22.81
CA LYS A 774 2.63 -11.18 -22.51
C LYS A 774 1.71 -12.04 -21.64
N LYS A 775 2.03 -13.33 -21.46
CA LYS A 775 1.31 -14.25 -20.55
C LYS A 775 1.82 -14.21 -19.11
N ASP A 776 2.81 -13.38 -18.76
CA ASP A 776 3.21 -13.16 -17.36
C ASP A 776 1.98 -12.80 -16.51
N LYS A 777 1.70 -13.63 -15.51
CA LYS A 777 0.53 -13.49 -14.63
C LYS A 777 0.77 -12.50 -13.50
N VAL A 778 2.02 -12.15 -13.24
CA VAL A 778 2.44 -11.41 -12.04
C VAL A 778 2.80 -9.97 -12.41
N ASN A 779 3.63 -9.76 -13.43
CA ASN A 779 4.22 -8.45 -13.74
C ASN A 779 3.54 -7.68 -14.88
N ILE A 780 2.51 -8.23 -15.48
CA ILE A 780 1.70 -7.52 -16.47
C ILE A 780 0.37 -7.19 -15.80
N PRO A 781 -0.07 -5.92 -15.79
CA PRO A 781 -1.31 -5.54 -15.12
C PRO A 781 -2.49 -6.41 -15.56
N ARG A 782 -3.10 -7.09 -14.59
CA ARG A 782 -4.32 -7.90 -14.76
C ARG A 782 -5.36 -7.49 -13.73
N LEU A 783 -6.57 -7.31 -14.23
CA LEU A 783 -7.75 -6.97 -13.47
C LEU A 783 -8.83 -7.99 -13.77
N GLN A 784 -9.40 -8.56 -12.71
CA GLN A 784 -10.62 -9.36 -12.74
C GLN A 784 -11.64 -8.69 -11.81
N GLU A 785 -12.88 -8.59 -12.27
CA GLU A 785 -13.97 -7.99 -11.51
C GLU A 785 -15.04 -9.05 -11.32
N VAL A 786 -15.30 -9.48 -10.09
CA VAL A 786 -16.28 -10.52 -9.79
C VAL A 786 -17.55 -9.89 -9.23
N ASP A 787 -18.68 -10.15 -9.88
CA ASP A 787 -19.99 -9.77 -9.37
C ASP A 787 -20.55 -10.92 -8.50
N VAL A 788 -20.56 -10.71 -7.18
CA VAL A 788 -20.98 -11.71 -6.19
C VAL A 788 -22.37 -12.27 -6.49
N ASN A 789 -23.31 -11.42 -6.94
CA ASN A 789 -24.68 -11.86 -7.21
C ASN A 789 -24.74 -12.81 -8.43
N ARG A 790 -23.94 -12.55 -9.48
CA ARG A 790 -23.85 -13.43 -10.66
C ARG A 790 -23.22 -14.79 -10.34
N VAL A 791 -22.24 -14.78 -9.45
CA VAL A 791 -21.60 -16.01 -8.94
C VAL A 791 -22.62 -16.85 -8.17
N VAL A 792 -23.39 -16.24 -7.26
CA VAL A 792 -24.45 -16.92 -6.51
C VAL A 792 -25.55 -17.44 -7.44
N GLU A 793 -26.01 -16.64 -8.41
CA GLU A 793 -26.99 -17.06 -9.42
C GLU A 793 -26.51 -18.30 -10.19
N THR A 794 -25.25 -18.31 -10.62
CA THR A 794 -24.65 -19.45 -11.33
C THR A 794 -24.54 -20.68 -10.43
N TYR A 795 -24.05 -20.51 -9.20
CA TYR A 795 -23.91 -21.61 -8.24
C TYR A 795 -25.26 -22.25 -7.91
N LYS A 796 -26.31 -21.45 -7.69
CA LYS A 796 -27.66 -21.96 -7.44
C LYS A 796 -28.23 -22.73 -8.63
N LYS A 797 -27.92 -22.29 -9.85
CA LYS A 797 -28.41 -22.94 -11.08
C LYS A 797 -27.75 -24.30 -11.33
N TYR A 798 -26.45 -24.43 -11.05
CA TYR A 798 -25.66 -25.60 -11.43
C TYR A 798 -25.18 -26.47 -10.24
N GLY A 799 -25.38 -26.03 -8.99
CA GLY A 799 -24.81 -26.65 -7.78
C GLY A 799 -23.29 -26.52 -7.63
N THR A 800 -22.61 -26.00 -8.65
CA THR A 800 -21.17 -25.75 -8.73
C THR A 800 -20.90 -24.61 -9.72
N ILE A 801 -19.64 -24.23 -9.92
CA ILE A 801 -19.23 -23.29 -10.98
C ILE A 801 -18.67 -24.10 -12.15
N PRO A 802 -19.37 -24.18 -13.30
CA PRO A 802 -18.84 -24.85 -14.50
C PRO A 802 -17.56 -24.19 -15.02
N ASP A 803 -16.63 -24.97 -15.58
CA ASP A 803 -15.30 -24.48 -15.97
C ASP A 803 -15.39 -23.40 -17.08
N HIS A 804 -16.33 -23.55 -18.02
CA HIS A 804 -16.59 -22.55 -19.07
C HIS A 804 -17.14 -21.22 -18.54
N CYS A 805 -17.64 -21.18 -17.29
CA CYS A 805 -18.16 -19.97 -16.65
C CYS A 805 -17.07 -19.14 -15.97
N VAL A 806 -15.90 -19.72 -15.67
CA VAL A 806 -14.89 -19.09 -14.81
C VAL A 806 -14.43 -17.74 -15.38
N ASP A 807 -14.02 -17.70 -16.64
CA ASP A 807 -13.56 -16.47 -17.30
C ASP A 807 -14.67 -15.41 -17.43
N GLN A 808 -15.93 -15.85 -17.56
CA GLN A 808 -17.09 -14.96 -17.69
C GLN A 808 -17.41 -14.31 -16.33
N LEU A 809 -17.44 -15.11 -15.26
CA LEU A 809 -17.65 -14.62 -13.90
C LEU A 809 -16.49 -13.76 -13.41
N ALA A 810 -15.25 -14.09 -13.79
CA ALA A 810 -14.06 -13.26 -13.55
C ALA A 810 -14.08 -11.92 -14.30
N ALA A 811 -14.86 -11.82 -15.39
CA ALA A 811 -15.14 -10.57 -16.10
C ALA A 811 -16.38 -9.83 -15.57
N GLY A 812 -17.03 -10.36 -14.52
CA GLY A 812 -18.11 -9.70 -13.81
C GLY A 812 -19.43 -9.71 -14.55
N VAL A 813 -19.59 -10.71 -15.43
CA VAL A 813 -20.78 -10.98 -16.24
C VAL A 813 -21.37 -12.36 -15.89
N GLY A 814 -22.62 -12.61 -16.29
CA GLY A 814 -23.27 -13.91 -16.02
C GLY A 814 -22.66 -15.06 -16.84
N CYS A 815 -22.96 -16.31 -16.47
CA CYS A 815 -22.50 -17.46 -17.24
C CYS A 815 -23.43 -17.79 -18.42
N TYR A 816 -22.85 -17.75 -19.63
CA TYR A 816 -23.49 -18.08 -20.90
C TYR A 816 -22.55 -18.96 -21.77
N GLN A 817 -22.87 -19.17 -23.04
CA GLN A 817 -22.07 -20.01 -23.94
C GLN A 817 -20.63 -19.50 -24.14
N ASN A 818 -20.41 -18.18 -24.18
CA ASN A 818 -19.08 -17.57 -24.24
C ASN A 818 -19.06 -16.16 -23.63
N VAL A 819 -17.86 -15.63 -23.38
CA VAL A 819 -17.65 -14.32 -22.74
C VAL A 819 -18.25 -13.15 -23.52
N CYS A 820 -18.29 -13.23 -24.85
CA CYS A 820 -18.83 -12.16 -25.69
C CYS A 820 -20.36 -12.08 -25.60
N ALA A 821 -21.04 -13.23 -25.64
CA ALA A 821 -22.46 -13.33 -25.36
C ALA A 821 -22.80 -12.83 -23.95
N ALA A 822 -22.00 -13.20 -22.96
CA ALA A 822 -22.17 -12.74 -21.59
C ALA A 822 -22.04 -11.23 -21.45
N LYS A 823 -21.10 -10.60 -22.15
CA LYS A 823 -20.96 -9.13 -22.20
C LYS A 823 -22.11 -8.45 -22.91
N ALA A 824 -22.65 -9.06 -23.97
CA ALA A 824 -23.84 -8.54 -24.65
C ALA A 824 -25.10 -8.64 -23.77
N ALA A 825 -25.26 -9.75 -23.04
CA ALA A 825 -26.30 -9.91 -22.04
C ALA A 825 -26.17 -8.86 -20.91
N ASP A 826 -24.98 -8.69 -20.35
CA ASP A 826 -24.70 -7.69 -19.31
C ASP A 826 -24.97 -6.26 -19.81
N TYR A 827 -24.62 -5.94 -21.07
CA TYR A 827 -24.96 -4.65 -21.68
C TYR A 827 -26.48 -4.43 -21.72
N PHE A 828 -27.24 -5.44 -22.17
CA PHE A 828 -28.69 -5.39 -22.23
C PHE A 828 -29.32 -5.19 -20.84
N GLU A 829 -28.90 -5.97 -19.85
CA GLU A 829 -29.45 -5.90 -18.49
C GLU A 829 -29.17 -4.54 -17.83
N ARG A 830 -28.01 -3.95 -18.11
CA ARG A 830 -27.66 -2.61 -17.61
C ARG A 830 -28.44 -1.51 -18.30
N TYR A 831 -28.68 -1.63 -19.60
CA TYR A 831 -29.40 -0.62 -20.37
C TYR A 831 -30.89 -0.61 -20.03
N THR A 832 -31.50 -1.80 -19.93
CA THR A 832 -32.94 -1.96 -19.75
C THR A 832 -33.37 -2.08 -18.29
N GLY A 833 -32.45 -2.43 -17.39
CA GLY A 833 -32.76 -2.80 -16.01
C GLY A 833 -33.43 -4.17 -15.86
N ASN A 834 -33.62 -4.91 -16.94
CA ASN A 834 -34.34 -6.19 -16.97
C ASN A 834 -33.39 -7.37 -17.13
N LYS A 835 -33.67 -8.48 -16.43
CA LYS A 835 -32.83 -9.69 -16.46
C LYS A 835 -33.01 -10.47 -17.76
N VAL A 836 -31.92 -11.06 -18.24
CA VAL A 836 -31.93 -11.96 -19.40
C VAL A 836 -32.42 -13.34 -18.97
N LYS A 837 -33.42 -13.87 -19.67
CA LYS A 837 -33.94 -15.24 -19.45
C LYS A 837 -33.26 -16.26 -20.35
N HIS A 838 -33.12 -15.92 -21.63
CA HIS A 838 -32.52 -16.79 -22.63
C HIS A 838 -31.72 -15.98 -23.65
N LEU A 839 -30.71 -16.61 -24.25
CA LEU A 839 -29.83 -16.00 -25.24
C LEU A 839 -29.51 -17.00 -26.35
N GLU A 840 -29.71 -16.59 -27.60
CA GLU A 840 -29.36 -17.33 -28.82
C GLU A 840 -28.26 -16.56 -29.57
N LEU A 841 -27.19 -17.24 -30.00
CA LEU A 841 -26.16 -16.65 -30.85
C LEU A 841 -26.65 -16.58 -32.30
N GLU A 842 -26.36 -15.48 -32.98
CA GLU A 842 -26.62 -15.29 -34.40
C GLU A 842 -25.31 -14.90 -35.12
N GLU A 843 -24.88 -15.77 -36.03
CA GLU A 843 -23.75 -15.49 -36.93
C GLU A 843 -24.22 -14.56 -38.04
N LEU A 844 -23.57 -13.39 -38.18
CA LEU A 844 -23.90 -12.42 -39.22
C LEU A 844 -23.05 -12.69 -40.47
N THR A 845 -23.72 -13.09 -41.56
CA THR A 845 -23.12 -13.22 -42.89
C THR A 845 -23.34 -11.94 -43.72
N ASP A 846 -22.38 -11.61 -44.57
CA ASP A 846 -22.54 -10.56 -45.59
C ASP A 846 -23.43 -11.03 -46.75
N ALA A 847 -23.74 -10.14 -47.68
CA ALA A 847 -24.58 -10.43 -48.85
C ALA A 847 -24.01 -11.53 -49.77
N ASN A 848 -22.73 -11.88 -49.62
CA ASN A 848 -22.03 -12.90 -50.38
C ASN A 848 -21.85 -14.21 -49.57
N GLY A 849 -22.44 -14.31 -48.37
CA GLY A 849 -22.35 -15.48 -47.50
C GLY A 849 -21.05 -15.59 -46.70
N ASN A 850 -20.19 -14.57 -46.68
CA ASN A 850 -18.98 -14.57 -45.86
C ASN A 850 -19.31 -14.15 -44.42
N THR A 851 -18.68 -14.78 -43.44
CA THR A 851 -18.80 -14.40 -42.03
C THR A 851 -18.23 -12.99 -41.81
N THR A 852 -19.06 -12.09 -41.28
CA THR A 852 -18.60 -10.75 -40.89
C THR A 852 -17.87 -10.80 -39.54
N PRO A 853 -16.95 -9.87 -39.22
CA PRO A 853 -16.33 -9.75 -37.89
C PRO A 853 -17.30 -9.26 -36.79
N SER A 854 -18.60 -9.22 -37.11
CA SER A 854 -19.71 -8.79 -36.26
C SER A 854 -20.51 -10.00 -35.84
N SER A 855 -20.91 -10.08 -34.58
CA SER A 855 -21.82 -11.12 -34.10
C SER A 855 -23.07 -10.47 -33.50
N ALA A 856 -24.18 -11.19 -33.52
CA ALA A 856 -25.40 -10.78 -32.85
C ALA A 856 -25.81 -11.81 -31.81
N VAL A 857 -26.51 -11.35 -30.78
CA VAL A 857 -27.24 -12.22 -29.86
C VAL A 857 -28.70 -11.84 -29.84
N ILE A 858 -29.57 -12.84 -29.81
CA ILE A 858 -31.00 -12.65 -29.60
C ILE A 858 -31.28 -12.96 -28.13
N ILE A 859 -31.68 -11.93 -27.40
CA ILE A 859 -31.94 -11.93 -25.98
C ILE A 859 -33.44 -12.01 -25.75
N GLN A 860 -33.89 -12.94 -24.91
CA GLN A 860 -35.25 -13.00 -24.41
C GLN A 860 -35.30 -12.43 -22.99
N SER A 861 -36.18 -11.46 -22.75
CA SER A 861 -36.37 -10.81 -21.44
C SER A 861 -37.79 -10.27 -21.29
N ASP A 862 -38.12 -9.84 -20.07
CA ASP A 862 -39.44 -9.26 -19.73
C ASP A 862 -39.56 -7.77 -20.10
N TYR A 863 -38.52 -7.17 -20.68
CA TYR A 863 -38.52 -5.74 -21.02
C TYR A 863 -39.60 -5.36 -22.06
N CYS A 864 -40.06 -6.33 -22.86
CA CYS A 864 -41.04 -6.10 -23.92
C CYS A 864 -41.83 -7.38 -24.31
N ASP A 865 -41.90 -8.38 -23.42
CA ASP A 865 -42.47 -9.72 -23.68
C ASP A 865 -41.97 -10.36 -24.99
N GLY A 866 -40.69 -10.15 -25.34
CA GLY A 866 -40.17 -10.45 -26.67
C GLY A 866 -38.66 -10.68 -26.77
N LYS A 867 -38.22 -10.97 -27.99
CA LYS A 867 -36.81 -11.17 -28.37
C LYS A 867 -36.18 -9.84 -28.81
N VAL A 868 -34.99 -9.53 -28.30
CA VAL A 868 -34.19 -8.34 -28.61
C VAL A 868 -32.87 -8.77 -29.23
N ARG A 869 -32.58 -8.31 -30.43
CA ARG A 869 -31.29 -8.54 -31.09
C ARG A 869 -30.29 -7.48 -30.64
N VAL A 870 -29.13 -7.90 -30.14
CA VAL A 870 -28.00 -7.03 -29.79
C VAL A 870 -26.83 -7.32 -30.71
N LYS A 871 -26.40 -6.32 -31.49
CA LYS A 871 -25.22 -6.44 -32.37
C LYS A 871 -23.96 -5.97 -31.64
N TYR A 872 -22.89 -6.73 -31.73
CA TYR A 872 -21.62 -6.39 -31.10
C TYR A 872 -20.40 -6.81 -31.93
N SER A 873 -19.24 -6.26 -31.54
CA SER A 873 -17.91 -6.71 -31.93
C SER A 873 -17.14 -7.07 -30.67
N CYS A 874 -16.49 -8.24 -30.67
CA CYS A 874 -15.82 -8.79 -29.50
C CYS A 874 -14.58 -9.57 -29.91
N SER A 875 -13.45 -9.37 -29.24
CA SER A 875 -12.29 -10.26 -29.38
C SER A 875 -12.55 -11.61 -28.68
N GLU A 876 -11.90 -12.69 -29.13
CA GLU A 876 -12.07 -14.04 -28.54
C GLU A 876 -11.81 -14.07 -27.02
N ASP A 877 -10.86 -13.26 -26.54
CA ASP A 877 -10.55 -13.10 -25.12
C ASP A 877 -11.52 -12.16 -24.36
N GLY A 878 -12.56 -11.67 -25.04
CA GLY A 878 -13.57 -10.77 -24.52
C GLY A 878 -13.09 -9.34 -24.27
N LYS A 879 -11.79 -9.03 -24.34
CA LYS A 879 -11.23 -7.76 -23.85
C LYS A 879 -11.65 -6.54 -24.66
N LYS A 880 -11.85 -6.70 -25.97
CA LYS A 880 -12.30 -5.64 -26.88
C LYS A 880 -13.77 -5.86 -27.23
N PHE A 881 -14.68 -5.52 -26.31
CA PHE A 881 -16.11 -5.56 -26.55
C PHE A 881 -16.64 -4.16 -26.90
N LYS A 882 -17.36 -4.04 -28.00
CA LYS A 882 -18.05 -2.81 -28.41
C LYS A 882 -19.44 -3.16 -28.96
N THR A 883 -20.42 -2.37 -28.55
CA THR A 883 -21.70 -2.28 -29.25
C THR A 883 -21.61 -1.17 -30.29
N TYR A 884 -22.34 -1.29 -31.40
CA TYR A 884 -22.31 -0.31 -32.48
C TYR A 884 -23.05 0.97 -32.06
N GLU A 885 -22.34 1.90 -31.42
CA GLU A 885 -22.91 3.16 -30.94
C GLU A 885 -22.80 4.27 -32.00
N LYS A 886 -23.89 4.41 -32.76
CA LYS A 886 -24.43 5.73 -33.17
C LYS A 886 -25.92 5.69 -33.50
N PHE A 887 -26.51 4.51 -33.79
CA PHE A 887 -27.94 4.36 -34.13
C PHE A 887 -28.55 3.02 -33.65
N GLY A 888 -28.61 2.77 -32.33
CA GLY A 888 -29.41 1.66 -31.78
C GLY A 888 -28.84 0.24 -32.01
N GLY A 889 -27.91 -0.18 -31.14
CA GLY A 889 -27.38 -1.55 -31.15
C GLY A 889 -28.33 -2.64 -30.62
N MET A 890 -29.56 -2.27 -30.25
CA MET A 890 -30.61 -3.17 -29.78
C MET A 890 -31.84 -3.02 -30.68
N TYR A 891 -32.37 -4.15 -31.15
CA TYR A 891 -33.54 -4.19 -32.03
C TYR A 891 -34.58 -5.16 -31.49
N GLY A 892 -35.79 -4.67 -31.23
CA GLY A 892 -36.92 -5.53 -30.90
C GLY A 892 -37.34 -6.36 -32.10
N MET A 893 -37.56 -7.66 -31.94
CA MET A 893 -38.00 -8.53 -33.03
C MET A 893 -39.52 -8.45 -33.26
N SER A 894 -40.30 -8.16 -32.20
CA SER A 894 -41.75 -7.90 -32.31
C SER A 894 -42.05 -6.41 -32.55
N LYS A 895 -43.25 -6.09 -33.07
CA LYS A 895 -43.68 -4.70 -33.27
C LYS A 895 -43.73 -3.94 -31.94
N ASP A 896 -44.27 -4.57 -30.91
CA ASP A 896 -44.40 -3.99 -29.57
C ASP A 896 -43.04 -3.76 -28.92
N CYS A 897 -42.10 -4.70 -29.12
CA CYS A 897 -40.73 -4.55 -28.61
C CYS A 897 -39.94 -3.47 -29.36
N ARG A 898 -40.16 -3.29 -30.66
CA ARG A 898 -39.57 -2.16 -31.42
C ARG A 898 -40.06 -0.81 -30.92
N GLN A 899 -41.35 -0.72 -30.62
CA GLN A 899 -41.94 0.50 -30.07
C GLN A 899 -41.40 0.81 -28.66
N THR A 900 -41.18 -0.23 -27.86
CA THR A 900 -40.65 -0.12 -26.48
C THR A 900 -39.17 0.29 -26.44
N ILE A 901 -38.33 -0.25 -27.33
CA ILE A 901 -36.89 0.07 -27.40
C ILE A 901 -36.64 1.46 -28.05
N GLY A 902 -37.60 1.95 -28.84
CA GLY A 902 -37.48 3.20 -29.59
C GLY A 902 -36.96 2.96 -31.02
N HIS A 903 -37.63 3.56 -32.01
CA HIS A 903 -37.27 3.45 -33.41
C HIS A 903 -35.98 4.24 -33.73
N ASN A 904 -34.82 3.58 -33.73
CA ASN A 904 -33.66 4.05 -34.48
C ASN A 904 -33.60 3.30 -35.83
N PHE A 905 -34.41 3.85 -36.73
CA PHE A 905 -34.49 3.77 -38.21
C PHE A 905 -33.71 2.68 -38.99
N TRP A 906 -34.51 1.83 -39.68
CA TRP A 906 -34.38 1.21 -41.00
C TRP A 906 -32.99 1.01 -41.63
N GLY A 907 -32.72 -0.25 -41.99
CA GLY A 907 -31.48 -0.69 -42.62
C GLY A 907 -31.31 -0.30 -44.09
N PHE A 908 -30.03 -0.28 -44.49
CA PHE A 908 -29.46 -1.16 -45.50
C PHE A 908 -28.10 -1.66 -45.00
#